data_AF-A0A1U7LGZ4-F1
#
_entry.id   AF-A0A1U7LGZ4-F1
#
_cell.length_a   1.000
_cell.length_b   1.000
_cell.length_c   1.000
_cell.angle_alpha   90.00
_cell.angle_beta   90.00
_cell.angle_gamma   90.00
#
_symmetry.space_group_name_H-M   'P 1'
#
loop_
_entity.id
_entity.type
_entity.pdbx_description
1 polymer ?
#
loop_
_entity_poly.entity_id
_entity_poly.type
_entity_poly.pdbx_seq_one_letter_code
_entity_poly.pdbx_strand_id
1 'polypeptide(L)'
;MPGSDHDKLETVELKANTSIVILGASGDLAKKKTFPALFGLFRNGFLPKDLHIVGYARTEMNDTDFHARVRSNIKYCTPAELEEFVQLCTYVSGKYDEDAAFIRLNEHLEQVEGDRKERNRIFYMALPPNVFTSVAKGLKKNCYPDKGISRLIVEKPFGKDLHSSRELQKNLGPLWKEEETFRIDHYLGKEMVKNLLILRFANTFFGATWNHNNISNVQITFKEPFGTEGRGGYFDEFGIIRDVMQNHLLQVMTMLAMERPLSFSAEDIRDEKVRVLRAVHSIDPKNVIIGQYGKSEDGKKPGYLDDESVPKDSRCPTFCALTMYIQNERWDGVPFIVKAGKALNEAKTEIRVQFKAVTSGIFKDIARNELVIRVQPNESVYLKMNSKLPGLSMQTATTELDLTYKRRFSDLKIPEAYEALILDAIKGDHSNFVRDDELDASWRIFTPLLHYLDDHKDIKPETYPYGSRGPQCLDEFVASYGYVRGILWAISMAGTKALKKKYKSKIEIRVISQRQHLTMNTSTRWICQQCSRRSYSVAGKEPKSNYQPLGSGLTYLIKDSVELSKLYPLVTSQQLSRRTTRPKKVRILTRDFIDDSLYNPNYGYFSQKATIFTTDNFRFSEIKDCSEFQLLLAKRYEEFEDRYGDNALRQVWHTPTELFKPFYGEAVARYLLTQYKLTDFPYYDLIIYEIGAGTGTLMKNILDYIKHQEPEVYEKTQYRVVEITAPLAEIQRKVTGHEAHIEIIEQSIFGWKQKVMEPCFVMAMEVLDNFAHDVVRFDMLSEQPYQGQVVIDEEGEFDEIYTPVRDSFILRWMNMEKITPFRLPRFLRRLQAELPFAPNLSKPVYIPTKLLQFLDILCEYFTHHRLLLSDFYKLPDSVDGYNAPVVQTRYKRKMIPVSTYLVHQGYFDIFFPTNFEVLKDVYSEIVRPGRHKISTQKEFLQRWAETEKTLTKSGENPMLEFYENAKFFCS
;
A
#
# COMPACT_ATOMS: atom_id res chain seq x y z
N MET A 1 -23.77 40.72 -38.99
CA MET A 1 -23.49 41.23 -37.63
C MET A 1 -22.31 40.44 -37.11
N PRO A 2 -21.28 41.09 -36.54
CA PRO A 2 -20.01 40.44 -36.23
C PRO A 2 -20.22 39.40 -35.13
N GLY A 3 -19.59 38.23 -35.32
CA GLY A 3 -19.68 37.09 -34.42
C GLY A 3 -19.03 37.40 -33.08
N SER A 4 -19.69 36.99 -32.00
CA SER A 4 -19.09 36.91 -30.69
C SER A 4 -18.19 35.66 -30.66
N ASP A 5 -16.91 35.87 -30.90
CA ASP A 5 -15.86 34.93 -30.51
C ASP A 5 -16.00 34.68 -29.00
N HIS A 6 -16.51 33.50 -28.64
CA HIS A 6 -16.22 32.92 -27.34
C HIS A 6 -14.74 32.51 -27.39
N ASP A 7 -13.85 33.46 -27.12
CA ASP A 7 -12.46 33.17 -26.80
C ASP A 7 -12.47 32.17 -25.64
N LYS A 8 -12.10 30.94 -25.95
CA LYS A 8 -11.81 29.91 -24.96
C LYS A 8 -10.68 30.46 -24.11
N LEU A 9 -10.98 30.83 -22.86
CA LEU A 9 -9.97 31.23 -21.87
C LEU A 9 -8.89 30.13 -21.78
N GLU A 10 -7.76 30.34 -22.44
CA GLU A 10 -6.62 29.45 -22.35
C GLU A 10 -6.07 29.50 -20.92
N THR A 11 -6.00 28.36 -20.25
CA THR A 11 -5.40 28.23 -18.92
C THR A 11 -3.90 28.57 -19.01
N VAL A 12 -3.50 29.69 -18.41
CA VAL A 12 -2.09 30.14 -18.45
C VAL A 12 -1.33 29.56 -17.26
N GLU A 13 -0.38 28.65 -17.51
CA GLU A 13 0.49 28.11 -16.47
C GLU A 13 1.60 29.12 -16.09
N LEU A 14 1.79 29.34 -14.78
CA LEU A 14 2.88 30.18 -14.27
C LEU A 14 4.18 29.38 -14.24
N LYS A 15 5.06 29.62 -15.23
CA LYS A 15 6.31 28.86 -15.38
C LYS A 15 7.54 29.51 -14.74
N ALA A 16 7.52 30.84 -14.56
CA ALA A 16 8.62 31.61 -13.99
C ALA A 16 8.11 32.90 -13.30
N ASN A 17 9.04 33.63 -12.65
CA ASN A 17 8.82 34.96 -12.10
C ASN A 17 7.63 35.06 -11.13
N THR A 18 7.45 34.04 -10.28
CA THR A 18 6.27 33.93 -9.41
C THR A 18 6.63 34.18 -7.94
N SER A 19 5.83 34.98 -7.26
CA SER A 19 5.88 35.18 -5.81
C SER A 19 4.63 34.57 -5.17
N ILE A 20 4.79 33.67 -4.20
CA ILE A 20 3.69 33.09 -3.44
C ILE A 20 3.66 33.73 -2.05
N VAL A 21 2.61 34.49 -1.77
CA VAL A 21 2.41 35.19 -0.49
C VAL A 21 1.46 34.40 0.39
N ILE A 22 1.96 33.90 1.52
CA ILE A 22 1.16 33.13 2.50
C ILE A 22 0.71 34.09 3.60
N LEU A 23 -0.54 34.57 3.49
CA LEU A 23 -1.15 35.39 4.52
C LEU A 23 -1.65 34.52 5.66
N GLY A 24 -1.33 34.89 6.90
CA GLY A 24 -1.53 34.02 8.05
C GLY A 24 -0.42 32.98 8.22
N ALA A 25 0.80 33.28 7.77
CA ALA A 25 1.94 32.36 7.86
C ALA A 25 2.29 31.91 9.29
N SER A 26 1.95 32.71 10.31
CA SER A 26 2.06 32.33 11.73
C SER A 26 0.94 31.39 12.21
N GLY A 27 0.00 31.01 11.35
CA GLY A 27 -1.14 30.15 11.66
C GLY A 27 -0.81 28.65 11.71
N ASP A 28 -1.78 27.88 12.18
CA ASP A 28 -1.69 26.43 12.35
C ASP A 28 -1.79 25.69 10.99
N LEU A 29 -2.65 26.20 10.10
CA LEU A 29 -2.84 25.67 8.74
C LEU A 29 -1.57 25.82 7.90
N ALA A 30 -0.97 27.02 7.90
CA ALA A 30 0.27 27.30 7.18
C ALA A 30 1.39 26.34 7.62
N LYS A 31 1.58 26.21 8.94
CA LYS A 31 2.59 25.34 9.55
C LYS A 31 2.39 23.86 9.22
N LYS A 32 1.17 23.34 9.34
CA LYS A 32 0.89 21.88 9.25
C LYS A 32 0.58 21.40 7.83
N LYS A 33 0.16 22.27 6.92
CA LYS A 33 -0.34 21.90 5.59
C LYS A 33 0.26 22.72 4.45
N THR A 34 0.22 24.05 4.49
CA THR A 34 0.61 24.89 3.34
C THR A 34 2.12 24.83 3.05
N PHE A 35 2.99 25.08 4.03
CA PHE A 35 4.45 24.99 3.82
C PHE A 35 4.92 23.56 3.51
N PRO A 36 4.44 22.50 4.20
CA PRO A 36 4.74 21.13 3.80
C PRO A 36 4.31 20.79 2.37
N ALA A 37 3.17 21.32 1.90
CA ALA A 37 2.72 21.12 0.52
C ALA A 37 3.62 21.84 -0.50
N LEU A 38 4.00 23.09 -0.23
CA LEU A 38 4.96 23.82 -1.06
C LEU A 38 6.31 23.12 -1.11
N PHE A 39 6.79 22.59 0.02
CA PHE A 39 8.02 21.79 0.05
C PHE A 39 7.90 20.50 -0.78
N GLY A 40 6.74 19.83 -0.73
CA GLY A 40 6.45 18.68 -1.57
C GLY A 40 6.56 19.00 -3.06
N LEU A 41 6.01 20.14 -3.49
CA LEU A 41 6.11 20.63 -4.87
C LEU A 41 7.53 21.04 -5.25
N PHE A 42 8.25 21.70 -4.33
CA PHE A 42 9.66 22.08 -4.52
C PHE A 42 10.53 20.87 -4.79
N ARG A 43 10.48 19.86 -3.91
CA ARG A 43 11.28 18.65 -4.01
C ARG A 43 11.03 17.86 -5.30
N ASN A 44 9.81 17.92 -5.81
CA ASN A 44 9.42 17.24 -7.04
C ASN A 44 9.64 18.10 -8.31
N GLY A 45 10.17 19.32 -8.19
CA GLY A 45 10.45 20.21 -9.33
C GLY A 45 9.20 20.79 -10.00
N PHE A 46 8.06 20.86 -9.30
CA PHE A 46 6.80 21.40 -9.84
C PHE A 46 6.57 22.89 -9.59
N LEU A 47 7.48 23.55 -8.84
CA LEU A 47 7.38 24.98 -8.60
C LEU A 47 7.95 25.79 -9.78
N PRO A 48 7.44 27.02 -10.03
CA PRO A 48 7.97 27.90 -11.07
C PRO A 48 9.45 28.23 -10.86
N LYS A 49 10.17 28.55 -11.95
CA LYS A 49 11.54 29.07 -11.85
C LYS A 49 11.56 30.45 -11.17
N ASP A 50 12.63 30.72 -10.42
CA ASP A 50 12.86 31.97 -9.69
C ASP A 50 11.72 32.33 -8.71
N LEU A 51 11.17 31.31 -8.04
CA LEU A 51 10.07 31.44 -7.08
C LEU A 51 10.54 32.11 -5.79
N HIS A 52 9.76 33.06 -5.27
CA HIS A 52 9.87 33.53 -3.89
C HIS A 52 8.63 33.18 -3.07
N ILE A 53 8.82 32.76 -1.82
CA ILE A 53 7.72 32.50 -0.88
C ILE A 53 7.79 33.54 0.24
N VAL A 54 6.73 34.34 0.40
CA VAL A 54 6.68 35.42 1.37
C VAL A 54 5.61 35.12 2.42
N GLY A 55 6.01 34.87 3.66
CA GLY A 55 5.08 34.76 4.78
C GLY A 55 4.64 36.14 5.27
N TYR A 56 3.35 36.31 5.55
CA TYR A 56 2.81 37.56 6.09
C TYR A 56 1.87 37.30 7.28
N ALA A 57 2.13 37.92 8.43
CA ALA A 57 1.20 37.90 9.56
C ALA A 57 1.44 39.03 10.59
N ARG A 58 0.50 39.20 11.53
CA ARG A 58 0.59 40.19 12.63
C ARG A 58 1.72 39.92 13.62
N THR A 59 2.14 38.67 13.76
CA THR A 59 3.18 38.28 14.71
C THR A 59 4.52 38.80 14.24
N GLU A 60 5.22 39.58 15.06
CA GLU A 60 6.59 39.98 14.76
C GLU A 60 7.52 38.77 14.90
N MET A 61 8.21 38.43 13.82
CA MET A 61 9.20 37.38 13.74
C MET A 61 10.32 37.85 12.83
N ASN A 62 11.57 37.55 13.17
CA ASN A 62 12.69 37.68 12.24
C ASN A 62 12.73 36.46 11.30
N ASP A 63 13.54 36.53 10.25
CA ASP A 63 13.66 35.43 9.30
C ASP A 63 14.14 34.13 9.95
N THR A 64 15.04 34.19 10.94
CA THR A 64 15.55 33.00 11.62
C THR A 64 14.45 32.23 12.38
N ASP A 65 13.56 32.94 13.08
CA ASP A 65 12.43 32.39 13.81
C ASP A 65 11.38 31.83 12.84
N PHE A 66 11.12 32.56 11.75
CA PHE A 66 10.22 32.11 10.70
C PHE A 66 10.73 30.84 10.02
N HIS A 67 12.02 30.78 9.67
CA HIS A 67 12.66 29.61 9.10
C HIS A 67 12.60 28.40 10.03
N ALA A 68 12.85 28.58 11.33
CA ALA A 68 12.69 27.51 12.32
C ALA A 68 11.24 26.97 12.34
N ARG A 69 10.25 27.86 12.18
CA ARG A 69 8.84 27.48 12.09
C ARG A 69 8.53 26.67 10.83
N VAL A 70 9.03 27.10 9.67
CA VAL A 70 8.88 26.37 8.39
C VAL A 70 9.48 24.96 8.50
N ARG A 71 10.68 24.83 9.09
CA ARG A 71 11.37 23.54 9.29
C ARG A 71 10.58 22.56 10.17
N SER A 72 9.86 23.05 11.17
CA SER A 72 9.29 22.21 12.25
C SER A 72 8.30 21.11 11.84
N ASN A 73 7.64 21.21 10.69
CA ASN A 73 6.63 20.24 10.23
C ASN A 73 6.96 19.58 8.88
N ILE A 74 8.11 19.92 8.29
CA ILE A 74 8.64 19.22 7.13
C ILE A 74 9.38 17.97 7.63
N LYS A 75 8.92 16.79 7.22
CA LYS A 75 9.46 15.49 7.63
C LYS A 75 9.95 14.75 6.39
N TYR A 76 10.97 13.88 6.56
CA TYR A 76 11.52 13.03 5.48
C TYR A 76 12.18 13.82 4.33
N CYS A 77 13.18 14.64 4.65
CA CYS A 77 13.99 15.40 3.70
C CYS A 77 15.48 15.36 4.09
N THR A 78 16.37 15.62 3.13
CA THR A 78 17.77 15.87 3.43
C THR A 78 17.95 17.30 4.01
N PRO A 79 18.99 17.54 4.83
CA PRO A 79 19.26 18.89 5.32
C PRO A 79 19.51 19.92 4.21
N ALA A 80 20.11 19.49 3.09
CA ALA A 80 20.42 20.38 1.96
C ALA A 80 19.15 20.88 1.24
N GLU A 81 18.23 19.98 0.89
CA GLU A 81 16.95 20.34 0.25
C GLU A 81 16.13 21.28 1.13
N LEU A 82 16.13 21.02 2.44
CA LEU A 82 15.39 21.85 3.40
C LEU A 82 15.99 23.26 3.48
N GLU A 83 17.31 23.38 3.47
CA GLU A 83 17.97 24.68 3.52
C GLU A 83 17.75 25.48 2.24
N GLU A 84 17.83 24.84 1.07
CA GLU A 84 17.53 25.47 -0.21
C GLU A 84 16.09 26.00 -0.26
N PHE A 85 15.11 25.20 0.18
CA PHE A 85 13.71 25.65 0.25
C PHE A 85 13.51 26.81 1.22
N VAL A 86 14.16 26.76 2.38
CA VAL A 86 14.04 27.81 3.40
C VAL A 86 14.66 29.12 2.92
N GLN A 87 15.71 29.08 2.12
CA GLN A 87 16.29 30.29 1.50
C GLN A 87 15.33 30.99 0.52
N LEU A 88 14.35 30.27 -0.05
CA LEU A 88 13.29 30.87 -0.86
C LEU A 88 12.22 31.59 -0.01
N CYS A 89 12.20 31.35 1.30
CA CYS A 89 11.18 31.82 2.21
C CYS A 89 11.63 33.09 2.96
N THR A 90 10.86 34.18 2.85
CA THR A 90 11.07 35.42 3.61
C THR A 90 9.82 35.79 4.40
N TYR A 91 9.91 36.71 5.36
CA TYR A 91 8.78 37.09 6.21
C TYR A 91 8.58 38.60 6.34
N VAL A 92 7.31 39.03 6.34
CA VAL A 92 6.92 40.43 6.59
C VAL A 92 5.84 40.47 7.68
N SER A 93 6.05 41.31 8.70
CA SER A 93 5.04 41.55 9.74
C SER A 93 4.13 42.73 9.41
N GLY A 94 2.82 42.57 9.65
CA GLY A 94 1.85 43.61 9.38
C GLY A 94 0.41 43.26 9.78
N LYS A 95 -0.40 44.31 9.96
CA LYS A 95 -1.84 44.15 10.23
C LYS A 95 -2.65 44.00 8.95
N TYR A 96 -3.79 43.32 9.06
CA TYR A 96 -4.65 42.95 7.94
C TYR A 96 -5.61 44.05 7.47
N ASP A 97 -5.64 45.17 8.18
CA ASP A 97 -6.58 46.29 8.01
C ASP A 97 -5.89 47.64 7.79
N GLU A 98 -4.55 47.68 7.69
CA GLU A 98 -3.77 48.91 7.53
C GLU A 98 -3.10 48.98 6.15
N ASP A 99 -3.42 50.02 5.36
CA ASP A 99 -2.79 50.25 4.05
C ASP A 99 -1.26 50.36 4.15
N ALA A 100 -0.74 51.03 5.18
CA ALA A 100 0.70 51.15 5.41
C ALA A 100 1.40 49.79 5.55
N ALA A 101 0.71 48.77 6.07
CA ALA A 101 1.27 47.42 6.19
C ALA A 101 1.29 46.69 4.84
N PHE A 102 0.31 46.91 3.98
CA PHE A 102 0.31 46.37 2.61
C PHE A 102 1.31 47.09 1.70
N ILE A 103 1.55 48.38 1.90
CA ILE A 103 2.61 49.12 1.20
C ILE A 103 3.98 48.51 1.50
N ARG A 104 4.30 48.26 2.78
CA ARG A 104 5.55 47.56 3.16
C ARG A 104 5.66 46.15 2.57
N LEU A 105 4.54 45.42 2.50
CA LEU A 105 4.52 44.12 1.82
C LEU A 105 4.84 44.27 0.33
N ASN A 106 4.28 45.29 -0.35
CA ASN A 106 4.58 45.54 -1.75
C ASN A 106 6.04 45.94 -1.98
N GLU A 107 6.60 46.82 -1.14
CA GLU A 107 8.01 47.21 -1.18
C GLU A 107 8.93 45.98 -1.07
N HIS A 108 8.64 45.07 -0.13
CA HIS A 108 9.36 43.80 0.02
C HIS A 108 9.19 42.89 -1.20
N LEU A 109 7.98 42.79 -1.76
CA LEU A 109 7.72 42.02 -2.98
C LEU A 109 8.52 42.57 -4.16
N GLU A 110 8.56 43.90 -4.35
CA GLU A 110 9.34 44.54 -5.39
C GLU A 110 10.85 44.33 -5.21
N GLN A 111 11.33 44.30 -3.96
CA GLN A 111 12.72 44.00 -3.65
C GLN A 111 13.10 42.56 -4.02
N VAL A 112 12.28 41.56 -3.69
CA VAL A 112 12.58 40.15 -4.03
C VAL A 112 12.33 39.84 -5.51
N GLU A 113 11.37 40.52 -6.14
CA GLU A 113 11.07 40.36 -7.56
C GLU A 113 12.10 41.07 -8.46
N GLY A 114 12.68 42.19 -8.01
CA GLY A 114 13.63 42.97 -8.78
C GLY A 114 13.06 43.53 -10.09
N ASP A 115 13.91 43.68 -11.11
CA ASP A 115 13.57 44.30 -12.41
C ASP A 115 12.89 43.33 -13.40
N ARG A 116 12.18 42.31 -12.92
CA ARG A 116 11.46 41.35 -13.77
C ARG A 116 10.42 42.06 -14.64
N LYS A 117 10.38 41.71 -15.94
CA LYS A 117 9.43 42.26 -16.91
C LYS A 117 7.97 41.94 -16.58
N GLU A 118 7.72 40.78 -15.99
CA GLU A 118 6.41 40.30 -15.54
C GLU A 118 6.55 39.78 -14.12
N ARG A 119 5.61 40.18 -13.24
CA ARG A 119 5.60 39.84 -11.81
C ARG A 119 4.32 39.06 -11.52
N ASN A 120 4.42 37.74 -11.48
CA ASN A 120 3.28 36.88 -11.18
C ASN A 120 3.15 36.72 -9.67
N ARG A 121 1.94 36.86 -9.11
CA ARG A 121 1.72 36.83 -7.65
C ARG A 121 0.56 35.89 -7.30
N ILE A 122 0.78 34.98 -6.36
CA ILE A 122 -0.26 34.11 -5.79
C ILE A 122 -0.43 34.47 -4.32
N PHE A 123 -1.61 34.92 -3.93
CA PHE A 123 -1.96 35.26 -2.55
C PHE A 123 -2.76 34.13 -1.92
N TYR A 124 -2.15 33.41 -0.97
CA TYR A 124 -2.81 32.35 -0.21
C TYR A 124 -3.36 32.89 1.11
N MET A 125 -4.68 32.96 1.25
CA MET A 125 -5.36 33.43 2.45
C MET A 125 -5.57 32.31 3.47
N ALA A 126 -4.55 31.99 4.27
CA ALA A 126 -4.68 31.10 5.43
C ALA A 126 -5.17 31.88 6.67
N LEU A 127 -6.27 32.62 6.51
CA LEU A 127 -6.80 33.60 7.46
C LEU A 127 -8.21 33.23 7.93
N PRO A 128 -8.67 33.77 9.08
CA PRO A 128 -10.07 33.67 9.46
C PRO A 128 -10.96 34.53 8.53
N PRO A 129 -12.25 34.16 8.36
CA PRO A 129 -13.14 34.77 7.36
C PRO A 129 -13.43 36.25 7.61
N ASN A 130 -13.38 36.70 8.86
CA ASN A 130 -13.66 38.09 9.25
C ASN A 130 -12.67 39.11 8.68
N VAL A 131 -11.47 38.69 8.24
CA VAL A 131 -10.48 39.58 7.65
C VAL A 131 -10.37 39.46 6.13
N PHE A 132 -11.08 38.51 5.49
CA PHE A 132 -10.96 38.24 4.05
C PHE A 132 -11.18 39.48 3.19
N THR A 133 -12.29 40.19 3.40
CA THR A 133 -12.64 41.37 2.60
C THR A 133 -11.62 42.49 2.75
N SER A 134 -11.20 42.80 3.98
CA SER A 134 -10.21 43.85 4.26
C SER A 134 -8.88 43.55 3.59
N VAL A 135 -8.43 42.30 3.69
CA VAL A 135 -7.18 41.85 3.08
C VAL A 135 -7.27 41.82 1.57
N ALA A 136 -8.35 41.29 0.98
CA ALA A 136 -8.54 41.27 -0.46
C ALA A 136 -8.52 42.68 -1.05
N LYS A 137 -9.13 43.65 -0.35
CA LYS A 137 -9.11 45.07 -0.73
C LYS A 137 -7.72 45.68 -0.59
N GLY A 138 -7.02 45.43 0.51
CA GLY A 138 -5.65 45.92 0.74
C GLY A 138 -4.66 45.38 -0.28
N LEU A 139 -4.74 44.08 -0.61
CA LEU A 139 -3.93 43.45 -1.65
C LEU A 139 -4.25 44.00 -3.03
N LYS A 140 -5.52 44.14 -3.40
CA LYS A 140 -5.92 44.68 -4.71
C LYS A 140 -5.46 46.13 -4.90
N LYS A 141 -5.52 46.93 -3.83
CA LYS A 141 -5.15 48.35 -3.85
C LYS A 141 -3.63 48.55 -3.90
N ASN A 142 -2.87 47.81 -3.09
CA ASN A 142 -1.46 48.15 -2.82
C ASN A 142 -0.45 47.10 -3.34
N CYS A 143 -0.88 45.86 -3.62
CA CYS A 143 0.03 44.74 -3.95
C CYS A 143 -0.32 44.05 -5.28
N TYR A 144 -1.28 44.57 -6.05
CA TYR A 144 -1.65 43.99 -7.34
C TYR A 144 -0.61 44.40 -8.40
N PRO A 145 -0.06 43.47 -9.19
CA PRO A 145 1.01 43.79 -10.13
C PRO A 145 0.48 44.56 -11.35
N ASP A 146 1.26 45.55 -11.83
CA ASP A 146 0.93 46.30 -13.07
C ASP A 146 1.06 45.44 -14.33
N LYS A 147 2.01 44.50 -14.33
CA LYS A 147 2.29 43.55 -15.41
C LYS A 147 2.55 42.17 -14.83
N GLY A 148 1.70 41.21 -15.16
CA GLY A 148 1.76 39.83 -14.68
C GLY A 148 0.39 39.31 -14.27
N ILE A 149 0.35 38.04 -13.87
CA ILE A 149 -0.89 37.37 -13.46
C ILE A 149 -0.96 37.33 -11.94
N SER A 150 -2.13 37.66 -11.40
CA SER A 150 -2.41 37.63 -9.97
C SER A 150 -3.49 36.61 -9.66
N ARG A 151 -3.29 35.80 -8.62
CA ARG A 151 -4.26 34.77 -8.17
C ARG A 151 -4.50 34.86 -6.68
N LEU A 152 -5.72 34.66 -6.25
CA LEU A 152 -6.16 34.69 -4.87
C LEU A 152 -6.71 33.32 -4.47
N ILE A 153 -6.00 32.61 -3.60
CA ILE A 153 -6.43 31.34 -3.03
C ILE A 153 -7.12 31.62 -1.70
N VAL A 154 -8.39 31.21 -1.56
CA VAL A 154 -9.22 31.47 -0.38
C VAL A 154 -9.64 30.17 0.28
N GLU A 155 -9.49 30.09 1.60
CA GLU A 155 -9.89 28.95 2.42
C GLU A 155 -11.32 29.09 2.94
N LYS A 156 -11.95 27.95 3.26
CA LYS A 156 -13.24 27.90 3.94
C LYS A 156 -13.13 28.49 5.37
N PRO A 157 -14.21 29.04 5.95
CA PRO A 157 -15.62 29.00 5.51
C PRO A 157 -16.02 30.17 4.59
N PHE A 158 -16.86 29.87 3.60
CA PHE A 158 -17.41 30.85 2.64
C PHE A 158 -18.83 31.28 3.01
N GLY A 159 -18.96 31.94 4.17
CA GLY A 159 -20.25 32.23 4.81
C GLY A 159 -20.71 31.14 5.77
N LYS A 160 -21.83 31.38 6.45
CA LYS A 160 -22.52 30.43 7.36
C LYS A 160 -23.88 29.96 6.82
N ASP A 161 -24.39 30.65 5.82
CA ASP A 161 -25.65 30.44 5.14
C ASP A 161 -25.62 31.14 3.76
N LEU A 162 -26.71 31.03 3.00
CA LEU A 162 -26.85 31.66 1.68
C LEU A 162 -26.69 33.19 1.73
N HIS A 163 -27.19 33.86 2.77
CA HIS A 163 -27.17 35.31 2.84
C HIS A 163 -25.76 35.84 3.08
N SER A 164 -25.09 35.33 4.12
CA SER A 164 -23.72 35.66 4.47
C SER A 164 -22.71 35.25 3.38
N SER A 165 -22.97 34.16 2.66
CA SER A 165 -22.17 33.77 1.50
C SER A 165 -22.29 34.77 0.34
N ARG A 166 -23.52 35.20 0.01
CA ARG A 166 -23.77 36.24 -0.99
C ARG A 166 -23.18 37.60 -0.60
N GLU A 167 -23.20 37.93 0.69
CA GLU A 167 -22.57 39.16 1.20
C GLU A 167 -21.05 39.12 1.00
N LEU A 168 -20.40 37.99 1.32
CA LEU A 168 -18.98 37.79 1.06
C LEU A 168 -18.67 37.93 -0.45
N GLN A 169 -19.47 37.30 -1.31
CA GLN A 169 -19.33 37.42 -2.77
C GLN A 169 -19.52 38.84 -3.28
N LYS A 170 -20.54 39.55 -2.78
CA LYS A 170 -20.81 40.95 -3.14
C LYS A 170 -19.62 41.86 -2.81
N ASN A 171 -18.89 41.54 -1.75
CA ASN A 171 -17.73 42.31 -1.32
C ASN A 171 -16.43 41.91 -2.05
N LEU A 172 -16.29 40.63 -2.46
CA LEU A 172 -15.09 40.11 -3.10
C LEU A 172 -15.11 40.23 -4.63
N GLY A 173 -16.24 39.93 -5.27
CA GLY A 173 -16.39 39.88 -6.73
C GLY A 173 -16.06 41.20 -7.47
N PRO A 174 -16.33 42.40 -6.90
CA PRO A 174 -15.88 43.65 -7.51
C PRO A 174 -14.36 43.88 -7.44
N LEU A 175 -13.65 43.18 -6.56
CA LEU A 175 -12.20 43.37 -6.34
C LEU A 175 -11.37 42.37 -7.14
N TRP A 176 -11.82 41.11 -7.18
CA TRP A 176 -11.11 40.00 -7.82
C TRP A 176 -12.04 39.31 -8.79
N LYS A 177 -11.56 39.07 -10.01
CA LYS A 177 -12.34 38.34 -11.00
C LYS A 177 -12.43 36.86 -10.63
N GLU A 178 -13.43 36.17 -11.18
CA GLU A 178 -13.60 34.74 -10.92
C GLU A 178 -12.42 33.91 -11.44
N GLU A 179 -11.83 34.29 -12.59
CA GLU A 179 -10.62 33.67 -13.15
C GLU A 179 -9.37 33.81 -12.26
N GLU A 180 -9.36 34.81 -11.38
CA GLU A 180 -8.27 35.06 -10.43
C GLU A 180 -8.51 34.36 -9.08
N THR A 181 -9.72 33.88 -8.80
CA THR A 181 -10.15 33.44 -7.47
C THR A 181 -10.24 31.92 -7.38
N PHE A 182 -9.50 31.35 -6.42
CA PHE A 182 -9.35 29.91 -6.22
C PHE A 182 -9.88 29.53 -4.83
N ARG A 183 -11.16 29.16 -4.74
CA ARG A 183 -11.82 28.77 -3.47
C ARG A 183 -11.54 27.29 -3.17
N ILE A 184 -10.78 27.04 -2.11
CA ILE A 184 -10.36 25.70 -1.74
C ILE A 184 -11.51 24.91 -1.11
N ASP A 185 -11.77 23.75 -1.71
CA ASP A 185 -12.26 22.57 -1.01
C ASP A 185 -11.20 21.46 -1.14
N HIS A 186 -10.48 21.18 -0.05
CA HIS A 186 -9.39 20.21 -0.07
C HIS A 186 -9.83 18.77 -0.39
N TYR A 187 -11.12 18.43 -0.37
CA TYR A 187 -11.58 17.12 -0.81
C TYR A 187 -11.46 16.94 -2.33
N LEU A 188 -11.62 18.01 -3.12
CA LEU A 188 -11.42 17.97 -4.57
C LEU A 188 -9.97 17.68 -4.96
N GLY A 189 -9.01 18.03 -4.08
CA GLY A 189 -7.59 17.71 -4.25
C GLY A 189 -7.23 16.25 -3.92
N LYS A 190 -8.14 15.45 -3.37
CA LYS A 190 -7.84 14.05 -3.00
C LYS A 190 -7.84 13.15 -4.23
N GLU A 191 -6.82 12.30 -4.31
CA GLU A 191 -6.58 11.37 -5.43
C GLU A 191 -7.84 10.60 -5.85
N MET A 192 -8.55 10.00 -4.89
CA MET A 192 -9.73 9.17 -5.17
C MET A 192 -10.95 9.98 -5.63
N VAL A 193 -11.01 11.28 -5.30
CA VAL A 193 -12.05 12.19 -5.78
C VAL A 193 -11.75 12.60 -7.22
N LYS A 194 -10.49 12.94 -7.53
CA LYS A 194 -10.04 13.19 -8.91
C LYS A 194 -10.27 11.96 -9.82
N ASN A 195 -10.02 10.77 -9.29
CA ASN A 195 -10.22 9.50 -10.02
C ASN A 195 -11.69 9.23 -10.39
N LEU A 196 -12.68 9.91 -9.80
CA LEU A 196 -14.10 9.72 -10.15
C LEU A 196 -14.38 10.03 -11.62
N LEU A 197 -13.74 11.05 -12.19
CA LEU A 197 -13.92 11.42 -13.60
C LEU A 197 -13.42 10.30 -14.52
N ILE A 198 -12.22 9.78 -14.25
CA ILE A 198 -11.59 8.72 -15.02
C ILE A 198 -12.41 7.43 -14.87
N LEU A 199 -12.77 7.06 -13.63
CA LEU A 199 -13.54 5.85 -13.37
C LEU A 199 -14.87 5.84 -14.13
N ARG A 200 -15.59 6.96 -14.14
CA ARG A 200 -16.91 7.06 -14.78
C ARG A 200 -16.85 7.19 -16.30
N PHE A 201 -15.95 8.04 -16.81
CA PHE A 201 -15.98 8.43 -18.22
C PHE A 201 -14.93 7.74 -19.10
N ALA A 202 -13.91 7.10 -18.53
CA ALA A 202 -12.94 6.30 -19.31
C ALA A 202 -13.35 4.81 -19.40
N ASN A 203 -14.35 4.37 -18.64
CA ASN A 203 -14.77 2.96 -18.57
C ASN A 203 -16.21 2.79 -19.06
N THR A 204 -16.38 2.12 -20.21
CA THR A 204 -17.69 1.92 -20.87
C THR A 204 -18.71 1.23 -19.98
N PHE A 205 -18.29 0.21 -19.21
CA PHE A 205 -19.19 -0.56 -18.36
C PHE A 205 -19.69 0.22 -17.14
N PHE A 206 -18.87 1.13 -16.60
CA PHE A 206 -19.35 2.08 -15.59
C PHE A 206 -20.30 3.08 -16.25
N GLY A 207 -19.96 3.65 -17.41
CA GLY A 207 -20.84 4.56 -18.14
C GLY A 207 -22.25 4.00 -18.40
N ALA A 208 -22.36 2.73 -18.79
CA ALA A 208 -23.64 2.05 -19.05
C ALA A 208 -24.47 1.81 -17.77
N THR A 209 -23.81 1.56 -16.64
CA THR A 209 -24.48 1.20 -15.37
C THR A 209 -24.71 2.41 -14.45
N TRP A 210 -24.24 3.61 -14.81
CA TRP A 210 -24.27 4.81 -13.97
C TRP A 210 -25.58 5.62 -14.03
N ASN A 211 -26.71 4.99 -13.73
CA ASN A 211 -28.03 5.63 -13.82
C ASN A 211 -29.07 4.94 -12.92
N HIS A 212 -30.25 5.56 -12.79
CA HIS A 212 -31.37 5.08 -12.00
C HIS A 212 -31.89 3.70 -12.42
N ASN A 213 -31.61 3.22 -13.64
CA ASN A 213 -32.02 1.88 -14.06
C ASN A 213 -31.27 0.79 -13.29
N ASN A 214 -29.99 1.03 -12.98
CA ASN A 214 -29.10 0.04 -12.39
C ASN A 214 -28.73 0.34 -10.93
N ILE A 215 -28.68 1.61 -10.53
CA ILE A 215 -28.31 2.03 -9.17
C ILE A 215 -29.57 2.10 -8.29
N SER A 216 -29.49 1.54 -7.08
CA SER A 216 -30.58 1.60 -6.10
C SER A 216 -30.42 2.75 -5.11
N ASN A 217 -29.20 2.99 -4.61
CA ASN A 217 -28.89 4.09 -3.71
C ASN A 217 -27.40 4.42 -3.77
N VAL A 218 -27.07 5.65 -3.39
CA VAL A 218 -25.71 6.13 -3.25
C VAL A 218 -25.50 6.57 -1.81
N GLN A 219 -24.36 6.19 -1.22
CA GLN A 219 -23.97 6.59 0.12
C GLN A 219 -22.62 7.29 0.10
N ILE A 220 -22.56 8.46 0.74
CA ILE A 220 -21.32 9.20 0.96
C ILE A 220 -21.13 9.31 2.46
N THR A 221 -20.04 8.75 2.98
CA THR A 221 -19.81 8.64 4.42
C THR A 221 -18.50 9.32 4.80
N PHE A 222 -18.54 10.19 5.80
CA PHE A 222 -17.39 10.77 6.48
C PHE A 222 -17.46 10.42 7.97
N LYS A 223 -16.36 9.92 8.53
CA LYS A 223 -16.25 9.57 9.94
C LYS A 223 -14.90 9.99 10.48
N GLU A 224 -14.92 10.56 11.67
CA GLU A 224 -13.72 10.84 12.46
C GLU A 224 -13.82 10.16 13.84
N PRO A 225 -12.75 9.49 14.32
CA PRO A 225 -12.74 8.81 15.60
C PRO A 225 -12.41 9.74 16.78
N PHE A 226 -12.11 11.01 16.49
CA PHE A 226 -11.83 12.05 17.47
C PHE A 226 -13.01 13.04 17.57
N GLY A 227 -13.15 13.67 18.74
CA GLY A 227 -14.18 14.68 19.00
C GLY A 227 -13.74 16.07 18.53
N THR A 228 -14.16 17.12 19.25
CA THR A 228 -13.73 18.51 18.99
C THR A 228 -12.38 18.89 19.59
N GLU A 229 -11.79 18.04 20.45
CA GLU A 229 -10.43 18.16 21.00
C GLU A 229 -10.08 19.59 21.48
N GLY A 230 -10.97 20.20 22.28
CA GLY A 230 -10.80 21.55 22.84
C GLY A 230 -11.09 22.71 21.89
N ARG A 231 -11.56 22.42 20.67
CA ARG A 231 -12.09 23.41 19.71
C ARG A 231 -13.63 23.44 19.70
N GLY A 232 -14.25 22.99 20.80
CA GLY A 232 -15.70 22.86 20.92
C GLY A 232 -16.45 24.16 20.64
N GLY A 233 -16.01 25.27 21.24
CA GLY A 233 -16.64 26.59 21.05
C GLY A 233 -16.62 27.10 19.61
N TYR A 234 -15.51 26.90 18.87
CA TYR A 234 -15.49 27.23 17.44
C TYR A 234 -16.40 26.31 16.63
N PHE A 235 -16.40 25.01 16.92
CA PHE A 235 -17.25 24.05 16.21
C PHE A 235 -18.74 24.26 16.49
N ASP A 236 -19.10 24.77 17.68
CA ASP A 236 -20.48 25.03 18.11
C ASP A 236 -21.19 26.03 17.19
N GLU A 237 -20.47 27.03 16.68
CA GLU A 237 -21.02 28.02 15.76
C GLU A 237 -21.37 27.48 14.36
N PHE A 238 -20.77 26.36 13.96
CA PHE A 238 -20.89 25.83 12.59
C PHE A 238 -21.65 24.51 12.55
N GLY A 239 -21.28 23.56 13.41
CA GLY A 239 -21.76 22.18 13.43
C GLY A 239 -21.30 21.34 12.24
N ILE A 240 -21.61 20.04 12.29
CA ILE A 240 -21.10 19.07 11.30
C ILE A 240 -21.62 19.33 9.87
N ILE A 241 -22.81 19.94 9.75
CA ILE A 241 -23.44 20.22 8.46
C ILE A 241 -22.62 21.28 7.71
N ARG A 242 -22.26 22.39 8.36
CA ARG A 242 -21.45 23.46 7.75
C ARG A 242 -19.96 23.06 7.65
N ASP A 243 -19.44 22.31 8.62
CA ASP A 243 -18.03 21.92 8.65
C ASP A 243 -17.66 20.96 7.49
N VAL A 244 -18.53 19.96 7.20
CA VAL A 244 -18.19 18.84 6.31
C VAL A 244 -19.25 18.53 5.23
N MET A 245 -20.54 18.65 5.53
CA MET A 245 -21.59 18.19 4.59
C MET A 245 -21.81 19.16 3.44
N GLN A 246 -21.98 20.45 3.75
CA GLN A 246 -22.28 21.49 2.76
C GLN A 246 -21.14 21.70 1.76
N ASN A 247 -19.90 21.42 2.17
CA ASN A 247 -18.70 21.51 1.33
C ASN A 247 -18.28 20.11 0.83
N HIS A 248 -17.44 19.41 1.57
CA HIS A 248 -16.69 18.22 1.15
C HIS A 248 -17.59 17.12 0.57
N LEU A 249 -18.64 16.73 1.29
CA LEU A 249 -19.49 15.62 0.83
C LEU A 249 -20.38 16.03 -0.33
N LEU A 250 -20.82 17.28 -0.37
CA LEU A 250 -21.56 17.83 -1.50
C LEU A 250 -20.67 17.90 -2.76
N GLN A 251 -19.42 18.33 -2.62
CA GLN A 251 -18.43 18.34 -3.72
C GLN A 251 -18.12 16.93 -4.24
N VAL A 252 -17.96 15.94 -3.36
CA VAL A 252 -17.82 14.55 -3.78
C VAL A 252 -19.06 14.06 -4.51
N MET A 253 -20.26 14.48 -4.07
CA MET A 253 -21.52 14.12 -4.72
C MET A 253 -21.64 14.72 -6.13
N THR A 254 -21.25 15.98 -6.34
CA THR A 254 -21.30 16.59 -7.68
C THR A 254 -20.40 15.85 -8.66
N MET A 255 -19.17 15.52 -8.27
CA MET A 255 -18.24 14.72 -9.08
C MET A 255 -18.78 13.33 -9.42
N LEU A 256 -19.52 12.72 -8.49
CA LEU A 256 -20.14 11.41 -8.64
C LEU A 256 -21.38 11.43 -9.54
N ALA A 257 -22.15 12.52 -9.51
CA ALA A 257 -23.48 12.60 -10.10
C ALA A 257 -23.56 13.39 -11.42
N MET A 258 -22.59 14.26 -11.71
CA MET A 258 -22.59 15.11 -12.90
C MET A 258 -22.64 14.35 -14.22
N GLU A 259 -23.19 14.95 -15.27
CA GLU A 259 -23.16 14.37 -16.61
C GLU A 259 -21.73 14.33 -17.17
N ARG A 260 -21.55 13.66 -18.32
CA ARG A 260 -20.26 13.70 -19.01
C ARG A 260 -20.04 15.13 -19.52
N PRO A 261 -18.98 15.83 -19.08
CA PRO A 261 -18.71 17.19 -19.55
C PRO A 261 -18.33 17.16 -21.03
N LEU A 262 -18.49 18.31 -21.71
CA LEU A 262 -18.16 18.45 -23.13
C LEU A 262 -16.66 18.22 -23.38
N SER A 263 -15.82 18.64 -22.45
CA SER A 263 -14.38 18.40 -22.46
C SER A 263 -13.83 18.34 -21.03
N PHE A 264 -12.52 18.19 -20.88
CA PHE A 264 -11.82 18.31 -19.59
C PHE A 264 -11.45 19.77 -19.26
N SER A 265 -12.02 20.76 -19.96
CA SER A 265 -11.85 22.17 -19.59
C SER A 265 -12.49 22.45 -18.22
N ALA A 266 -11.89 23.37 -17.46
CA ALA A 266 -12.34 23.67 -16.11
C ALA A 266 -13.77 24.22 -16.05
N GLU A 267 -14.21 24.98 -17.05
CA GLU A 267 -15.57 25.51 -17.12
C GLU A 267 -16.58 24.40 -17.45
N ASP A 268 -16.30 23.53 -18.43
CA ASP A 268 -17.22 22.43 -18.78
C ASP A 268 -17.48 21.49 -17.60
N ILE A 269 -16.45 21.22 -16.79
CA ILE A 269 -16.58 20.41 -15.57
C ILE A 269 -17.42 21.16 -14.53
N ARG A 270 -17.15 22.44 -14.27
CA ARG A 270 -17.86 23.22 -13.26
C ARG A 270 -19.32 23.47 -13.63
N ASP A 271 -19.63 23.67 -14.91
CA ASP A 271 -21.00 23.80 -15.40
C ASP A 271 -21.83 22.54 -15.10
N GLU A 272 -21.26 21.35 -15.32
CA GLU A 272 -21.95 20.10 -15.01
C GLU A 272 -22.09 19.86 -13.50
N LYS A 273 -21.13 20.30 -12.67
CA LYS A 273 -21.28 20.30 -11.20
C LYS A 273 -22.45 21.20 -10.75
N VAL A 274 -22.52 22.43 -11.26
CA VAL A 274 -23.59 23.40 -10.94
C VAL A 274 -24.94 22.88 -11.42
N ARG A 275 -25.00 22.25 -12.60
CA ARG A 275 -26.22 21.64 -13.14
C ARG A 275 -26.82 20.61 -12.18
N VAL A 276 -25.98 19.76 -11.58
CA VAL A 276 -26.42 18.80 -10.55
C VAL A 276 -26.95 19.52 -9.31
N LEU A 277 -26.22 20.50 -8.78
CA LEU A 277 -26.64 21.23 -7.58
C LEU A 277 -27.97 21.96 -7.77
N ARG A 278 -28.23 22.49 -8.96
CA ARG A 278 -29.50 23.12 -9.30
C ARG A 278 -30.67 22.12 -9.32
N ALA A 279 -30.41 20.88 -9.72
CA ALA A 279 -31.38 19.80 -9.75
C ALA A 279 -31.70 19.20 -8.36
N VAL A 280 -30.98 19.62 -7.32
CA VAL A 280 -31.25 19.20 -5.94
C VAL A 280 -32.19 20.19 -5.26
N HIS A 281 -33.24 19.71 -4.60
CA HIS A 281 -34.11 20.55 -3.77
C HIS A 281 -33.53 20.78 -2.38
N SER A 282 -34.05 21.81 -1.69
CA SER A 282 -33.78 22.02 -0.27
C SER A 282 -34.11 20.77 0.54
N ILE A 283 -33.28 20.48 1.53
CA ILE A 283 -33.40 19.26 2.34
C ILE A 283 -34.65 19.34 3.23
N ASP A 284 -35.54 18.35 3.11
CA ASP A 284 -36.70 18.19 4.00
C ASP A 284 -36.21 17.68 5.37
N PRO A 285 -36.54 18.36 6.49
CA PRO A 285 -36.19 17.91 7.84
C PRO A 285 -36.61 16.48 8.17
N LYS A 286 -37.66 15.94 7.54
CA LYS A 286 -38.08 14.52 7.72
C LYS A 286 -37.05 13.52 7.22
N ASN A 287 -36.19 13.95 6.31
CA ASN A 287 -35.14 13.14 5.71
C ASN A 287 -33.78 13.38 6.39
N VAL A 288 -33.78 13.78 7.67
CA VAL A 288 -32.57 14.14 8.42
C VAL A 288 -32.60 13.49 9.80
N ILE A 289 -31.45 12.97 10.20
CA ILE A 289 -31.13 12.59 11.58
C ILE A 289 -29.94 13.42 12.02
N ILE A 290 -30.05 14.02 13.20
CA ILE A 290 -28.96 14.70 13.87
C ILE A 290 -28.60 13.98 15.16
N GLY A 291 -27.32 14.00 15.51
CA GLY A 291 -26.82 13.42 16.75
C GLY A 291 -25.74 14.27 17.40
N GLN A 292 -25.55 14.07 18.70
CA GLN A 292 -24.49 14.70 19.49
C GLN A 292 -23.78 13.62 20.33
N TYR A 293 -22.45 13.57 20.30
CA TYR A 293 -21.74 12.51 21.01
C TYR A 293 -21.77 12.74 22.53
N GLY A 294 -22.14 11.70 23.26
CA GLY A 294 -22.00 11.60 24.71
C GLY A 294 -20.66 10.99 25.11
N LYS A 295 -20.51 10.70 26.41
CA LYS A 295 -19.34 9.98 26.94
C LYS A 295 -19.18 8.62 26.25
N SER A 296 -17.96 8.11 26.20
CA SER A 296 -17.72 6.72 25.76
C SER A 296 -18.40 5.73 26.70
N GLU A 297 -18.68 4.52 26.20
CA GLU A 297 -19.31 3.46 27.01
C GLU A 297 -18.47 3.07 28.24
N ASP A 298 -17.14 3.22 28.16
CA ASP A 298 -16.21 3.00 29.27
C ASP A 298 -16.01 4.23 30.18
N GLY A 299 -16.65 5.36 29.86
CA GLY A 299 -16.58 6.62 30.61
C GLY A 299 -15.24 7.37 30.52
N LYS A 300 -14.26 6.87 29.76
CA LYS A 300 -12.91 7.48 29.70
C LYS A 300 -12.84 8.71 28.80
N LYS A 301 -13.65 8.77 27.75
CA LYS A 301 -13.69 9.90 26.81
C LYS A 301 -14.88 10.82 27.15
N PRO A 302 -14.65 12.14 27.22
CA PRO A 302 -15.71 13.09 27.52
C PRO A 302 -16.73 13.19 26.38
N GLY A 303 -17.96 13.56 26.71
CA GLY A 303 -18.99 13.95 25.74
C GLY A 303 -18.78 15.37 25.22
N TYR A 304 -19.57 15.78 24.23
CA TYR A 304 -19.44 17.10 23.62
C TYR A 304 -19.70 18.24 24.62
N LEU A 305 -20.74 18.10 25.46
CA LEU A 305 -21.10 19.07 26.49
C LEU A 305 -20.16 19.08 27.70
N ASP A 306 -19.22 18.13 27.79
CA ASP A 306 -18.19 18.12 28.84
C ASP A 306 -17.02 19.07 28.49
N ASP A 307 -16.90 19.52 27.23
CA ASP A 307 -15.94 20.55 26.82
C ASP A 307 -16.31 21.91 27.46
N GLU A 308 -15.38 22.54 28.17
CA GLU A 308 -15.61 23.81 28.88
C GLU A 308 -15.91 24.97 27.92
N SER A 309 -15.46 24.87 26.66
CA SER A 309 -15.71 25.89 25.63
C SER A 309 -17.10 25.81 25.01
N VAL A 310 -17.89 24.78 25.34
CA VAL A 310 -19.22 24.53 24.74
C VAL A 310 -20.32 24.89 25.75
N PRO A 311 -21.37 25.64 25.33
CA PRO A 311 -22.53 25.89 26.16
C PRO A 311 -23.20 24.59 26.64
N LYS A 312 -23.59 24.52 27.93
CA LYS A 312 -24.16 23.29 28.51
C LYS A 312 -25.51 22.90 27.93
N ASP A 313 -26.21 23.85 27.32
CA ASP A 313 -27.47 23.67 26.60
C ASP A 313 -27.26 23.61 25.07
N SER A 314 -26.02 23.46 24.60
CA SER A 314 -25.72 23.38 23.17
C SER A 314 -26.46 22.21 22.52
N ARG A 315 -27.06 22.52 21.37
CA ARG A 315 -27.76 21.57 20.49
C ARG A 315 -27.02 21.37 19.18
N CYS A 316 -25.73 21.75 19.13
CA CYS A 316 -24.92 21.61 17.94
C CYS A 316 -24.79 20.12 17.52
N PRO A 317 -25.13 19.78 16.27
CA PRO A 317 -25.01 18.41 15.78
C PRO A 317 -23.55 18.08 15.49
N THR A 318 -23.03 17.05 16.17
CA THR A 318 -21.71 16.45 15.91
C THR A 318 -21.79 15.26 14.95
N PHE A 319 -23.00 14.79 14.66
CA PHE A 319 -23.35 13.79 13.66
C PHE A 319 -24.58 14.25 12.89
N CYS A 320 -24.59 13.98 11.60
CA CYS A 320 -25.78 14.13 10.76
C CYS A 320 -25.83 13.00 9.73
N ALA A 321 -27.02 12.51 9.44
CA ALA A 321 -27.33 11.67 8.29
C ALA A 321 -28.54 12.28 7.58
N LEU A 322 -28.41 12.57 6.29
CA LEU A 322 -29.47 13.16 5.49
C LEU A 322 -29.59 12.47 4.14
N THR A 323 -30.79 12.54 3.54
CA THR A 323 -31.05 11.98 2.22
C THR A 323 -31.47 13.09 1.25
N MET A 324 -30.85 13.09 0.08
CA MET A 324 -31.10 14.04 -1.00
C MET A 324 -31.52 13.30 -2.27
N TYR A 325 -32.23 13.99 -3.15
CA TYR A 325 -32.61 13.51 -4.47
C TYR A 325 -32.16 14.51 -5.53
N ILE A 326 -31.66 13.99 -6.65
CA ILE A 326 -31.22 14.79 -7.79
C ILE A 326 -32.30 14.62 -8.86
N GLN A 327 -33.07 15.67 -9.11
CA GLN A 327 -34.19 15.63 -10.05
C GLN A 327 -33.71 15.84 -11.49
N ASN A 328 -33.15 14.78 -12.06
CA ASN A 328 -32.84 14.70 -13.48
C ASN A 328 -33.08 13.28 -13.99
N GLU A 329 -33.05 13.10 -15.31
CA GLU A 329 -33.30 11.80 -15.95
C GLU A 329 -32.36 10.70 -15.45
N ARG A 330 -31.09 11.03 -15.16
CA ARG A 330 -30.11 10.04 -14.72
C ARG A 330 -30.39 9.50 -13.31
N TRP A 331 -30.81 10.35 -12.39
CA TRP A 331 -30.88 10.05 -10.94
C TRP A 331 -32.29 10.05 -10.36
N ASP A 332 -33.31 10.15 -11.21
CA ASP A 332 -34.71 10.16 -10.74
C ASP A 332 -35.01 8.95 -9.83
N GLY A 333 -35.63 9.24 -8.69
CA GLY A 333 -35.94 8.26 -7.65
C GLY A 333 -34.75 7.63 -6.90
N VAL A 334 -33.49 7.98 -7.19
CA VAL A 334 -32.31 7.41 -6.50
C VAL A 334 -31.95 8.26 -5.26
N PRO A 335 -32.02 7.71 -4.04
CA PRO A 335 -31.62 8.44 -2.83
C PRO A 335 -30.10 8.53 -2.69
N PHE A 336 -29.62 9.75 -2.45
CA PHE A 336 -28.25 10.07 -2.06
C PHE A 336 -28.19 10.28 -0.55
N ILE A 337 -27.66 9.29 0.17
CA ILE A 337 -27.58 9.27 1.62
C ILE A 337 -26.20 9.78 2.04
N VAL A 338 -26.17 10.94 2.67
CA VAL A 338 -24.94 11.63 3.10
C VAL A 338 -24.83 11.54 4.62
N LYS A 339 -23.71 11.04 5.13
CA LYS A 339 -23.47 10.83 6.56
C LYS A 339 -22.14 11.45 6.96
N ALA A 340 -22.14 12.25 8.01
CA ALA A 340 -20.93 12.84 8.57
C ALA A 340 -21.00 12.81 10.10
N GLY A 341 -19.89 12.49 10.76
CA GLY A 341 -19.83 12.67 12.21
C GLY A 341 -18.45 12.54 12.82
N LYS A 342 -18.33 13.12 14.02
CA LYS A 342 -17.15 13.07 14.89
C LYS A 342 -17.36 12.09 16.04
N ALA A 343 -16.27 11.71 16.70
CA ALA A 343 -16.27 10.74 17.81
C ALA A 343 -16.92 9.39 17.44
N LEU A 344 -16.68 8.91 16.22
CA LEU A 344 -17.20 7.64 15.72
C LEU A 344 -16.19 6.49 15.88
N ASN A 345 -16.58 5.29 15.44
CA ASN A 345 -15.81 4.06 15.60
C ASN A 345 -14.48 3.98 14.83
N GLU A 346 -14.31 4.78 13.77
CA GLU A 346 -13.17 4.70 12.86
C GLU A 346 -12.99 6.00 12.07
N ALA A 347 -11.77 6.28 11.58
CA ALA A 347 -11.55 7.29 10.55
C ALA A 347 -11.88 6.70 9.18
N LYS A 348 -12.85 7.27 8.46
CA LYS A 348 -13.22 6.78 7.13
C LYS A 348 -13.97 7.82 6.31
N THR A 349 -13.50 8.05 5.09
CA THR A 349 -14.27 8.70 4.02
C THR A 349 -14.45 7.73 2.86
N GLU A 350 -15.69 7.42 2.50
CA GLU A 350 -16.01 6.38 1.52
C GLU A 350 -17.30 6.70 0.76
N ILE A 351 -17.30 6.40 -0.53
CA ILE A 351 -18.47 6.42 -1.41
C ILE A 351 -18.88 4.97 -1.67
N ARG A 352 -20.17 4.67 -1.55
CA ARG A 352 -20.74 3.35 -1.83
C ARG A 352 -21.92 3.52 -2.78
N VAL A 353 -21.82 2.91 -3.95
CA VAL A 353 -22.89 2.82 -4.93
C VAL A 353 -23.45 1.41 -4.87
N GLN A 354 -24.69 1.26 -4.39
CA GLN A 354 -25.35 -0.03 -4.32
C GLN A 354 -26.27 -0.21 -5.54
N PHE A 355 -26.02 -1.26 -6.32
CA PHE A 355 -26.82 -1.60 -7.49
C PHE A 355 -28.15 -2.24 -7.08
N LYS A 356 -29.13 -2.21 -7.99
CA LYS A 356 -30.42 -2.90 -7.81
C LYS A 356 -30.21 -4.41 -7.71
N ALA A 357 -31.18 -5.07 -7.08
CA ALA A 357 -31.18 -6.53 -7.01
C ALA A 357 -31.40 -7.12 -8.42
N VAL A 358 -30.75 -8.24 -8.71
CA VAL A 358 -31.03 -9.03 -9.91
C VAL A 358 -32.47 -9.54 -9.81
N THR A 359 -33.19 -9.55 -10.93
CA THR A 359 -34.59 -10.03 -11.00
C THR A 359 -34.69 -11.45 -10.46
N SER A 360 -35.71 -11.68 -9.62
CA SER A 360 -35.97 -12.98 -9.01
C SER A 360 -36.18 -14.07 -10.08
N GLY A 361 -35.41 -15.14 -9.97
CA GLY A 361 -35.41 -16.23 -10.94
C GLY A 361 -34.61 -17.44 -10.42
N ILE A 362 -33.60 -17.86 -11.19
CA ILE A 362 -32.72 -19.01 -10.87
C ILE A 362 -32.02 -18.85 -9.52
N PHE A 363 -31.71 -17.62 -9.14
CA PHE A 363 -31.04 -17.33 -7.88
C PHE A 363 -31.98 -16.64 -6.89
N LYS A 364 -32.17 -17.25 -5.71
CA LYS A 364 -32.92 -16.68 -4.58
C LYS A 364 -31.95 -16.02 -3.59
N ASP A 365 -32.37 -14.91 -3.00
CA ASP A 365 -31.65 -14.21 -1.92
C ASP A 365 -30.21 -13.77 -2.26
N ILE A 366 -29.97 -13.35 -3.50
CA ILE A 366 -28.68 -12.82 -3.92
C ILE A 366 -28.43 -11.41 -3.35
N ALA A 367 -27.23 -11.20 -2.81
CA ALA A 367 -26.78 -9.90 -2.35
C ALA A 367 -26.63 -8.91 -3.51
N ARG A 368 -27.00 -7.65 -3.29
CA ARG A 368 -26.79 -6.58 -4.27
C ARG A 368 -25.30 -6.35 -4.51
N ASN A 369 -24.95 -5.99 -5.75
CA ASN A 369 -23.59 -5.56 -6.05
C ASN A 369 -23.32 -4.18 -5.45
N GLU A 370 -22.08 -3.91 -5.07
CA GLU A 370 -21.69 -2.62 -4.50
C GLU A 370 -20.34 -2.18 -5.06
N LEU A 371 -20.28 -1.02 -5.68
CA LEU A 371 -19.02 -0.34 -5.94
C LEU A 371 -18.67 0.51 -4.74
N VAL A 372 -17.47 0.32 -4.21
CA VAL A 372 -16.95 1.06 -3.07
C VAL A 372 -15.69 1.79 -3.47
N ILE A 373 -15.69 3.11 -3.24
CA ILE A 373 -14.55 3.99 -3.49
C ILE A 373 -14.17 4.59 -2.15
N ARG A 374 -13.11 4.07 -1.54
CA ARG A 374 -12.60 4.57 -0.27
C ARG A 374 -11.62 5.69 -0.55
N VAL A 375 -11.99 6.89 -0.11
CA VAL A 375 -11.19 8.11 -0.27
C VAL A 375 -10.06 8.17 0.75
N GLN A 376 -10.32 7.77 2.00
CA GLN A 376 -9.30 7.66 3.06
C GLN A 376 -9.83 6.89 4.27
N PRO A 377 -8.97 6.31 5.12
CA PRO A 377 -7.57 5.97 4.87
C PRO A 377 -7.46 4.73 3.96
N ASN A 378 -6.27 4.47 3.41
CA ASN A 378 -6.02 3.37 2.48
C ASN A 378 -6.92 3.44 1.24
N GLU A 379 -6.58 4.39 0.38
CA GLU A 379 -7.18 4.67 -0.91
C GLU A 379 -7.41 3.36 -1.70
N SER A 380 -8.67 3.08 -2.02
CA SER A 380 -9.05 1.82 -2.69
C SER A 380 -10.34 1.96 -3.50
N VAL A 381 -10.43 1.21 -4.60
CA VAL A 381 -11.67 0.98 -5.34
C VAL A 381 -11.93 -0.52 -5.36
N TYR A 382 -13.11 -0.96 -4.94
CA TYR A 382 -13.46 -2.36 -5.04
C TYR A 382 -14.93 -2.58 -5.37
N LEU A 383 -15.19 -3.60 -6.20
CA LEU A 383 -16.53 -3.97 -6.65
C LEU A 383 -16.94 -5.29 -6.01
N LYS A 384 -17.92 -5.24 -5.11
CA LYS A 384 -18.56 -6.42 -4.54
C LYS A 384 -19.51 -7.03 -5.56
N MET A 385 -19.28 -8.30 -5.86
CA MET A 385 -20.05 -9.07 -6.82
C MET A 385 -20.33 -10.48 -6.29
N ASN A 386 -21.28 -11.17 -6.92
CA ASN A 386 -21.59 -12.55 -6.55
C ASN A 386 -20.82 -13.49 -7.48
N SER A 387 -20.11 -14.44 -6.91
CA SER A 387 -19.40 -15.48 -7.63
C SER A 387 -19.78 -16.85 -7.07
N LYS A 388 -19.52 -17.91 -7.84
CA LYS A 388 -19.68 -19.28 -7.34
C LYS A 388 -18.66 -19.50 -6.22
N LEU A 389 -19.10 -20.04 -5.09
CA LEU A 389 -18.21 -20.46 -4.01
C LEU A 389 -17.24 -21.52 -4.57
N PRO A 390 -15.92 -21.34 -4.44
CA PRO A 390 -14.95 -22.35 -4.88
C PRO A 390 -15.25 -23.70 -4.23
N GLY A 391 -15.25 -24.77 -5.04
CA GLY A 391 -15.61 -26.12 -4.60
C GLY A 391 -16.63 -26.81 -5.50
N LEU A 392 -17.24 -27.89 -5.00
CA LEU A 392 -18.17 -28.74 -5.76
C LEU A 392 -19.63 -28.26 -5.75
N SER A 393 -19.98 -27.26 -4.92
CA SER A 393 -21.34 -26.72 -4.85
C SER A 393 -21.55 -25.58 -5.85
N MET A 394 -22.80 -25.39 -6.26
CA MET A 394 -23.26 -24.24 -7.07
C MET A 394 -23.75 -23.07 -6.21
N GLN A 395 -23.33 -23.02 -4.93
CA GLN A 395 -23.71 -21.93 -4.04
C GLN A 395 -23.02 -20.64 -4.46
N THR A 396 -23.75 -19.53 -4.39
CA THR A 396 -23.22 -18.19 -4.64
C THR A 396 -22.67 -17.58 -3.36
N ALA A 397 -21.54 -16.90 -3.45
CA ALA A 397 -20.95 -16.11 -2.37
C ALA A 397 -20.58 -14.71 -2.88
N THR A 398 -20.71 -13.69 -2.03
CA THR A 398 -20.24 -12.35 -2.35
C THR A 398 -18.72 -12.29 -2.21
N THR A 399 -18.05 -11.83 -3.25
CA THR A 399 -16.60 -11.58 -3.33
C THR A 399 -16.35 -10.17 -3.87
N GLU A 400 -15.10 -9.76 -4.00
CA GLU A 400 -14.73 -8.42 -4.44
C GLU A 400 -13.59 -8.45 -5.45
N LEU A 401 -13.68 -7.60 -6.46
CA LEU A 401 -12.52 -7.21 -7.27
C LEU A 401 -11.93 -5.96 -6.63
N ASP A 402 -10.68 -6.04 -6.16
CA ASP A 402 -10.05 -4.99 -5.34
C ASP A 402 -8.86 -4.32 -6.06
N LEU A 403 -8.84 -2.99 -5.99
CA LEU A 403 -7.71 -2.13 -6.32
C LEU A 403 -7.36 -1.28 -5.09
N THR A 404 -6.47 -1.79 -4.25
CA THR A 404 -5.88 -1.02 -3.14
C THR A 404 -4.60 -0.31 -3.60
N TYR A 405 -4.60 1.04 -3.59
CA TYR A 405 -3.52 1.85 -4.17
C TYR A 405 -2.17 1.56 -3.52
N LYS A 406 -2.14 1.49 -2.19
CA LYS A 406 -0.91 1.21 -1.43
C LYS A 406 -0.26 -0.13 -1.79
N ARG A 407 -1.06 -1.13 -2.20
CA ARG A 407 -0.55 -2.44 -2.64
C ARG A 407 -0.15 -2.41 -4.11
N ARG A 408 -0.94 -1.77 -4.97
CA ARG A 408 -0.75 -1.78 -6.43
C ARG A 408 0.30 -0.78 -6.93
N PHE A 409 0.47 0.33 -6.23
CA PHE A 409 1.34 1.47 -6.56
C PHE A 409 2.29 1.77 -5.39
N SER A 410 3.00 0.75 -4.89
CA SER A 410 3.82 0.87 -3.67
C SER A 410 4.95 1.88 -3.75
N ASP A 411 5.42 2.18 -4.97
CA ASP A 411 6.58 3.05 -5.22
C ASP A 411 6.16 4.49 -5.55
N LEU A 412 4.84 4.76 -5.65
CA LEU A 412 4.31 6.10 -5.90
C LEU A 412 3.85 6.74 -4.58
N LYS A 413 4.33 7.96 -4.32
CA LYS A 413 3.76 8.82 -3.27
C LYS A 413 2.50 9.47 -3.81
N ILE A 414 1.35 9.17 -3.21
CA ILE A 414 0.11 9.91 -3.46
C ILE A 414 0.30 11.33 -2.90
N PRO A 415 0.16 12.39 -3.72
CA PRO A 415 0.29 13.75 -3.26
C PRO A 415 -0.81 14.08 -2.23
N GLU A 416 -0.46 14.89 -1.23
CA GLU A 416 -1.47 15.43 -0.32
C GLU A 416 -2.40 16.39 -1.07
N ALA A 417 -3.65 16.54 -0.62
CA ALA A 417 -4.64 17.37 -1.30
C ALA A 417 -4.19 18.83 -1.54
N TYR A 418 -3.46 19.41 -0.59
CA TYR A 418 -2.92 20.76 -0.71
C TYR A 418 -1.78 20.86 -1.72
N GLU A 419 -0.96 19.80 -1.89
CA GLU A 419 0.07 19.73 -2.94
C GLU A 419 -0.61 19.82 -4.31
N ALA A 420 -1.66 19.02 -4.52
CA ALA A 420 -2.42 19.01 -5.76
C ALA A 420 -3.11 20.36 -6.06
N LEU A 421 -3.79 20.95 -5.09
CA LEU A 421 -4.54 22.20 -5.32
C LEU A 421 -3.62 23.40 -5.53
N ILE A 422 -2.53 23.53 -4.77
CA ILE A 422 -1.59 24.63 -4.99
C ILE A 422 -0.97 24.52 -6.39
N LEU A 423 -0.68 23.29 -6.85
CA LEU A 423 -0.20 23.07 -8.21
C LEU A 423 -1.26 23.42 -9.28
N ASP A 424 -2.52 23.02 -9.07
CA ASP A 424 -3.62 23.37 -9.98
C ASP A 424 -3.78 24.91 -10.04
N ALA A 425 -3.65 25.61 -8.91
CA ALA A 425 -3.64 27.08 -8.86
C ALA A 425 -2.41 27.72 -9.54
N ILE A 426 -1.24 27.06 -9.59
CA ILE A 426 -0.07 27.50 -10.38
C ILE A 426 -0.30 27.28 -11.88
N LYS A 427 -0.98 26.19 -12.25
CA LYS A 427 -1.37 25.89 -13.64
C LYS A 427 -2.51 26.76 -14.15
N GLY A 428 -3.26 27.40 -13.25
CA GLY A 428 -4.47 28.14 -13.60
C GLY A 428 -5.65 27.23 -13.89
N ASP A 429 -5.61 25.98 -13.42
CA ASP A 429 -6.69 25.01 -13.57
C ASP A 429 -7.72 25.19 -12.45
N HIS A 430 -8.92 25.61 -12.84
CA HIS A 430 -10.03 25.85 -11.93
C HIS A 430 -10.92 24.62 -11.69
N SER A 431 -10.64 23.47 -12.34
CA SER A 431 -11.53 22.29 -12.31
C SER A 431 -11.82 21.78 -10.89
N ASN A 432 -10.86 21.93 -9.98
CA ASN A 432 -10.92 21.44 -8.60
C ASN A 432 -11.16 22.56 -7.56
N PHE A 433 -11.68 23.72 -8.00
CA PHE A 433 -12.01 24.86 -7.15
C PHE A 433 -13.50 25.19 -7.22
N VAL A 434 -14.04 25.74 -6.13
CA VAL A 434 -15.47 26.04 -6.04
C VAL A 434 -15.78 27.38 -6.70
N ARG A 435 -16.68 27.36 -7.70
CA ARG A 435 -17.14 28.57 -8.40
C ARG A 435 -18.21 29.30 -7.59
N ASP A 436 -18.40 30.59 -7.86
CA ASP A 436 -19.38 31.40 -7.11
C ASP A 436 -20.83 30.91 -7.20
N ASP A 437 -21.29 30.53 -8.39
CA ASP A 437 -22.63 29.99 -8.60
C ASP A 437 -22.77 28.56 -8.03
N GLU A 438 -21.67 27.80 -7.99
CA GLU A 438 -21.61 26.52 -7.30
C GLU A 438 -21.82 26.68 -5.80
N LEU A 439 -21.17 27.69 -5.21
CA LEU A 439 -21.33 28.03 -3.80
C LEU A 439 -22.75 28.51 -3.48
N ASP A 440 -23.34 29.36 -4.32
CA ASP A 440 -24.73 29.82 -4.17
C ASP A 440 -25.72 28.63 -4.19
N ALA A 441 -25.57 27.74 -5.18
CA ALA A 441 -26.40 26.55 -5.32
C ALA A 441 -26.23 25.59 -4.13
N SER A 442 -25.01 25.45 -3.61
CA SER A 442 -24.73 24.63 -2.42
C SER A 442 -25.45 25.16 -1.18
N TRP A 443 -25.40 26.46 -0.93
CA TRP A 443 -26.05 27.06 0.24
C TRP A 443 -27.57 27.04 0.13
N ARG A 444 -28.13 27.22 -1.07
CA ARG A 444 -29.57 27.08 -1.34
C ARG A 444 -30.13 25.73 -0.84
N ILE A 445 -29.35 24.66 -0.94
CA ILE A 445 -29.76 23.30 -0.53
C ILE A 445 -29.84 23.17 1.00
N PHE A 446 -28.85 23.72 1.72
CA PHE A 446 -28.68 23.50 3.16
C PHE A 446 -29.27 24.59 4.05
N THR A 447 -29.33 25.84 3.59
CA THR A 447 -29.78 26.99 4.40
C THR A 447 -31.16 26.79 5.03
N PRO A 448 -32.19 26.27 4.32
CA PRO A 448 -33.49 26.04 4.94
C PRO A 448 -33.44 25.06 6.12
N LEU A 449 -32.66 23.99 6.01
CA LEU A 449 -32.47 23.01 7.09
C LEU A 449 -31.73 23.64 8.28
N LEU A 450 -30.68 24.41 8.00
CA LEU A 450 -29.88 25.07 9.04
C LEU A 450 -30.74 26.06 9.84
N HIS A 451 -31.50 26.92 9.17
CA HIS A 451 -32.42 27.85 9.85
C HIS A 451 -33.52 27.10 10.61
N TYR A 452 -34.07 26.02 10.03
CA TYR A 452 -35.05 25.19 10.72
C TYR A 452 -34.51 24.65 12.06
N LEU A 453 -33.26 24.16 12.09
CA LEU A 453 -32.60 23.67 13.29
C LEU A 453 -32.27 24.78 14.31
N ASP A 454 -31.88 25.95 13.82
CA ASP A 454 -31.53 27.12 14.63
C ASP A 454 -32.80 27.73 15.29
N ASP A 455 -33.91 27.80 14.54
CA ASP A 455 -35.20 28.38 14.98
C ASP A 455 -35.99 27.46 15.93
N HIS A 456 -36.01 26.15 15.66
CA HIS A 456 -36.83 25.20 16.43
C HIS A 456 -36.04 24.66 17.61
N LYS A 457 -36.14 25.32 18.77
CA LYS A 457 -35.35 24.99 19.97
C LYS A 457 -35.70 23.67 20.66
N ASP A 458 -36.78 23.03 20.26
CA ASP A 458 -37.29 21.77 20.78
C ASP A 458 -36.59 20.52 20.19
N ILE A 459 -35.99 20.63 18.99
CA ILE A 459 -35.34 19.51 18.29
C ILE A 459 -34.01 19.10 18.96
N LYS A 460 -33.99 18.09 19.82
CA LYS A 460 -32.74 17.68 20.47
C LYS A 460 -31.97 16.67 19.60
N PRO A 461 -30.65 16.85 19.40
CA PRO A 461 -29.84 15.84 18.73
C PRO A 461 -29.87 14.52 19.51
N GLU A 462 -29.97 13.39 18.81
CA GLU A 462 -29.89 12.09 19.46
C GLU A 462 -28.50 11.85 20.03
N THR A 463 -28.44 11.45 21.30
CA THR A 463 -27.16 11.14 21.94
C THR A 463 -26.62 9.80 21.46
N TYR A 464 -25.36 9.76 21.05
CA TYR A 464 -24.65 8.52 20.72
C TYR A 464 -23.34 8.41 21.51
N PRO A 465 -22.94 7.22 22.00
CA PRO A 465 -21.68 7.07 22.73
C PRO A 465 -20.47 7.41 21.86
N TYR A 466 -19.46 8.05 22.44
CA TYR A 466 -18.17 8.25 21.79
C TYR A 466 -17.60 6.88 21.36
N GLY A 467 -17.20 6.75 20.09
CA GLY A 467 -16.65 5.52 19.51
C GLY A 467 -17.71 4.59 18.91
N SER A 468 -19.00 4.93 19.00
CA SER A 468 -20.09 4.19 18.33
C SER A 468 -20.16 4.52 16.83
N ARG A 469 -21.12 3.92 16.11
CA ARG A 469 -21.35 4.18 14.67
C ARG A 469 -22.23 5.40 14.40
N GLY A 470 -22.70 6.08 15.44
CA GLY A 470 -23.69 7.14 15.38
C GLY A 470 -24.98 6.77 16.14
N PRO A 471 -26.06 7.55 15.98
CA PRO A 471 -27.36 7.30 16.59
C PRO A 471 -27.93 5.91 16.29
N GLN A 472 -28.73 5.35 17.22
CA GLN A 472 -29.26 3.99 17.09
C GLN A 472 -30.25 3.86 15.91
N CYS A 473 -30.99 4.92 15.62
CA CYS A 473 -31.94 4.98 14.50
C CYS A 473 -31.28 5.02 13.11
N LEU A 474 -29.96 5.21 13.02
CA LEU A 474 -29.23 5.32 11.75
C LEU A 474 -29.44 4.12 10.83
N ASP A 475 -29.47 2.92 11.39
CA ASP A 475 -29.58 1.68 10.62
C ASP A 475 -30.97 1.50 10.01
N GLU A 476 -32.02 1.90 10.75
CA GLU A 476 -33.41 1.90 10.28
C GLU A 476 -33.64 3.00 9.24
N PHE A 477 -33.02 4.17 9.43
CA PHE A 477 -33.07 5.28 8.47
C PHE A 477 -32.46 4.95 7.13
N VAL A 478 -31.24 4.38 7.09
CA VAL A 478 -30.66 4.02 5.78
C VAL A 478 -31.45 2.90 5.10
N ALA A 479 -32.07 2.00 5.88
CA ALA A 479 -32.91 0.94 5.36
C ALA A 479 -34.22 1.47 4.75
N SER A 480 -34.82 2.53 5.33
CA SER A 480 -36.04 3.15 4.78
C SER A 480 -35.80 3.80 3.41
N TYR A 481 -34.57 4.23 3.12
CA TYR A 481 -34.13 4.69 1.79
C TYR A 481 -33.56 3.58 0.90
N GLY A 482 -33.89 2.31 1.20
CA GLY A 482 -33.62 1.19 0.30
C GLY A 482 -32.20 0.63 0.36
N TYR A 483 -31.37 1.02 1.33
CA TYR A 483 -30.08 0.37 1.55
C TYR A 483 -30.26 -1.00 2.21
N VAL A 484 -29.82 -2.05 1.52
CA VAL A 484 -29.87 -3.43 2.04
C VAL A 484 -28.48 -3.83 2.52
N ARG A 485 -28.34 -4.18 3.81
CA ARG A 485 -27.10 -4.77 4.33
C ARG A 485 -27.05 -6.26 4.01
N GLY A 486 -25.89 -6.76 3.59
CA GLY A 486 -25.71 -8.19 3.27
C GLY A 486 -26.05 -9.14 4.43
N ILE A 487 -26.56 -10.33 4.10
CA ILE A 487 -27.14 -11.36 4.98
C ILE A 487 -26.22 -11.79 6.14
N LEU A 488 -24.89 -11.74 5.97
CA LEU A 488 -23.92 -12.03 7.03
C LEU A 488 -24.07 -11.10 8.26
N TRP A 489 -24.59 -9.89 8.07
CA TRP A 489 -24.82 -8.94 9.16
C TRP A 489 -26.12 -9.22 9.92
N ALA A 490 -27.17 -9.71 9.24
CA ALA A 490 -28.43 -10.10 9.89
C ALA A 490 -28.22 -11.28 10.85
N ILE A 491 -27.31 -12.21 10.53
CA ILE A 491 -26.93 -13.32 11.41
C ILE A 491 -26.13 -12.83 12.64
N SER A 492 -25.25 -11.84 12.46
CA SER A 492 -24.49 -11.21 13.56
C SER A 492 -25.38 -10.41 14.53
N MET A 493 -26.41 -9.73 14.03
CA MET A 493 -27.39 -8.98 14.85
C MET A 493 -28.48 -9.89 15.46
N ALA A 494 -28.97 -10.89 14.72
CA ALA A 494 -29.93 -11.87 15.25
C ALA A 494 -29.33 -12.73 16.36
N GLY A 495 -28.02 -13.02 16.28
CA GLY A 495 -27.27 -13.75 17.29
C GLY A 495 -27.15 -13.06 18.65
N THR A 496 -27.50 -11.77 18.77
CA THR A 496 -27.39 -11.02 20.03
C THR A 496 -28.72 -10.52 20.62
N LYS A 497 -29.82 -10.47 19.86
CA LYS A 497 -31.14 -10.06 20.38
C LYS A 497 -32.19 -11.18 20.50
N ALA A 498 -32.09 -12.29 19.77
CA ALA A 498 -33.16 -13.30 19.71
C ALA A 498 -33.02 -14.50 20.68
N LEU A 499 -31.85 -14.73 21.29
CA LEU A 499 -31.58 -15.92 22.12
C LEU A 499 -31.78 -15.73 23.64
N LYS A 500 -32.25 -14.56 24.11
CA LYS A 500 -32.47 -14.31 25.55
C LYS A 500 -33.93 -14.21 26.01
N LYS A 501 -34.95 -14.34 25.14
CA LYS A 501 -36.34 -14.07 25.55
C LYS A 501 -37.45 -15.03 25.12
N LYS A 502 -37.18 -16.20 24.52
CA LYS A 502 -38.28 -17.14 24.24
C LYS A 502 -37.85 -18.61 24.33
N TYR A 503 -38.60 -19.35 25.13
CA TYR A 503 -38.59 -20.80 25.35
C TYR A 503 -37.68 -21.37 26.44
N LYS A 504 -38.11 -21.05 27.67
CA LYS A 504 -38.13 -22.01 28.78
C LYS A 504 -39.15 -23.12 28.45
N SER A 505 -38.77 -24.36 28.72
CA SER A 505 -39.58 -25.57 28.97
C SER A 505 -40.15 -26.40 27.79
N LYS A 506 -39.70 -27.68 27.82
CA LYS A 506 -40.36 -28.96 27.44
C LYS A 506 -40.70 -29.23 25.97
N ILE A 507 -40.01 -30.22 25.36
CA ILE A 507 -40.51 -31.61 25.15
C ILE A 507 -39.38 -32.48 24.58
N GLU A 508 -39.26 -33.70 25.14
CA GLU A 508 -38.38 -34.80 24.75
C GLU A 508 -38.77 -35.42 23.40
N ILE A 509 -37.80 -35.91 22.61
CA ILE A 509 -37.99 -37.14 21.81
C ILE A 509 -36.71 -38.00 21.88
N ARG A 510 -36.90 -39.25 22.31
CA ARG A 510 -35.91 -40.30 22.55
C ARG A 510 -35.84 -41.26 21.36
N VAL A 511 -34.65 -41.79 21.13
CA VAL A 511 -34.18 -42.68 20.05
C VAL A 511 -34.81 -44.08 20.09
N ILE A 512 -35.09 -44.69 18.91
CA ILE A 512 -35.07 -46.16 18.71
C ILE A 512 -34.46 -46.51 17.33
N SER A 513 -33.53 -47.46 17.34
CA SER A 513 -32.80 -48.03 16.20
C SER A 513 -33.54 -49.19 15.52
N GLN A 514 -33.41 -49.36 14.20
CA GLN A 514 -33.45 -50.68 13.55
C GLN A 514 -32.67 -50.69 12.22
N ARG A 515 -31.87 -51.75 12.03
CA ARG A 515 -31.05 -52.08 10.85
C ARG A 515 -31.94 -52.63 9.72
N GLN A 516 -31.68 -52.25 8.47
CA GLN A 516 -31.55 -53.17 7.34
C GLN A 516 -30.97 -52.46 6.10
N HIS A 517 -30.06 -53.17 5.43
CA HIS A 517 -29.29 -52.76 4.24
C HIS A 517 -30.18 -52.64 2.99
N LEU A 518 -29.97 -51.60 2.18
CA LEU A 518 -30.06 -51.66 0.70
C LEU A 518 -29.43 -50.40 0.06
N THR A 519 -28.22 -50.62 -0.44
CA THR A 519 -27.57 -50.08 -1.66
C THR A 519 -27.77 -48.63 -2.12
N MET A 520 -26.61 -47.97 -2.16
CA MET A 520 -26.12 -46.97 -3.11
C MET A 520 -26.57 -45.50 -3.01
N ASN A 521 -25.56 -44.72 -2.57
CA ASN A 521 -25.12 -43.40 -3.03
C ASN A 521 -25.88 -42.17 -2.53
N THR A 522 -25.60 -41.85 -1.27
CA THR A 522 -25.83 -40.55 -0.65
C THR A 522 -24.52 -39.98 -0.11
N SER A 523 -23.99 -38.95 -0.76
CA SER A 523 -22.99 -38.04 -0.21
C SER A 523 -23.27 -36.62 -0.69
N THR A 524 -24.26 -35.96 -0.08
CA THR A 524 -24.49 -34.52 -0.32
C THR A 524 -25.35 -33.89 0.79
N ARG A 525 -24.70 -33.42 1.86
CA ARG A 525 -24.89 -32.08 2.47
C ARG A 525 -24.03 -31.95 3.72
N TRP A 526 -23.67 -30.69 4.03
CA TRP A 526 -22.82 -30.20 5.12
C TRP A 526 -21.33 -30.34 4.77
N ILE A 527 -20.54 -29.28 4.54
CA ILE A 527 -20.28 -28.07 5.35
C ILE A 527 -19.70 -26.96 4.44
N CYS A 528 -20.11 -25.69 4.60
CA CYS A 528 -19.17 -24.57 4.46
C CYS A 528 -19.68 -23.29 5.17
N GLN A 529 -19.75 -23.39 6.50
CA GLN A 529 -19.37 -22.31 7.41
C GLN A 529 -18.25 -22.93 8.27
N GLN A 530 -17.01 -22.92 7.75
CA GLN A 530 -15.73 -23.16 8.45
C GLN A 530 -14.63 -23.39 7.41
N CYS A 531 -13.66 -22.47 7.35
CA CYS A 531 -12.26 -22.59 6.87
C CYS A 531 -11.66 -21.17 7.01
N SER A 532 -11.02 -20.68 8.08
CA SER A 532 -9.90 -21.20 8.89
C SER A 532 -8.88 -21.99 8.08
N ARG A 533 -7.58 -21.77 8.38
CA ARG A 533 -6.46 -22.71 8.17
C ARG A 533 -6.85 -24.00 7.43
N ARG A 534 -6.43 -24.16 6.18
CA ARG A 534 -6.35 -25.49 5.58
C ARG A 534 -4.90 -25.77 5.21
N SER A 535 -4.27 -26.48 6.13
CA SER A 535 -3.27 -27.52 5.88
C SER A 535 -3.69 -28.36 4.67
N TYR A 536 -2.74 -28.66 3.80
CA TYR A 536 -2.95 -29.61 2.72
C TYR A 536 -2.96 -31.02 3.33
N SER A 537 -3.83 -31.92 2.89
CA SER A 537 -3.65 -33.37 3.01
C SER A 537 -4.20 -34.05 1.76
N VAL A 538 -3.43 -34.99 1.21
CA VAL A 538 -3.81 -35.75 0.01
C VAL A 538 -3.93 -37.23 0.36
N ALA A 539 -5.15 -37.72 0.18
CA ALA A 539 -5.59 -39.10 -0.01
C ALA A 539 -5.52 -40.10 1.16
N GLY A 540 -6.71 -40.41 1.70
CA GLY A 540 -7.20 -41.79 1.73
C GLY A 540 -7.03 -42.58 3.02
N LYS A 541 -7.85 -42.29 4.05
CA LYS A 541 -8.55 -43.23 4.96
C LYS A 541 -9.14 -42.44 6.13
N GLU A 542 -10.41 -42.64 6.45
CA GLU A 542 -11.07 -42.03 7.62
C GLU A 542 -10.40 -42.49 8.94
N PRO A 543 -9.92 -41.58 9.80
CA PRO A 543 -9.51 -41.94 11.16
C PRO A 543 -10.65 -41.69 12.15
N LYS A 544 -10.95 -42.72 12.94
CA LYS A 544 -11.71 -42.62 14.20
C LYS A 544 -10.75 -42.16 15.29
N SER A 545 -10.87 -40.93 15.79
CA SER A 545 -10.31 -40.52 17.09
C SER A 545 -10.77 -39.11 17.46
N ASN A 546 -11.21 -38.91 18.70
CA ASN A 546 -11.69 -37.64 19.26
C ASN A 546 -10.51 -36.67 19.54
N TYR A 547 -10.01 -35.94 18.54
CA TYR A 547 -9.23 -34.71 18.76
C TYR A 547 -9.50 -33.72 17.61
N GLN A 548 -9.99 -32.51 17.93
CA GLN A 548 -10.25 -31.42 16.99
C GLN A 548 -9.00 -30.53 16.81
N PRO A 549 -8.64 -30.07 15.59
CA PRO A 549 -7.51 -29.15 15.39
C PRO A 549 -7.88 -27.71 15.79
N LEU A 550 -7.03 -27.05 16.58
CA LEU A 550 -7.23 -25.65 17.00
C LEU A 550 -6.86 -24.65 15.89
N GLY A 551 -7.82 -23.80 15.52
CA GLY A 551 -7.69 -22.75 14.51
C GLY A 551 -6.80 -21.55 14.89
N SER A 552 -6.41 -20.77 13.87
CA SER A 552 -5.48 -19.62 13.81
C SER A 552 -5.81 -18.37 14.62
N GLY A 553 -6.58 -18.47 15.69
CA GLY A 553 -7.12 -17.28 16.35
C GLY A 553 -7.08 -17.27 17.87
N LEU A 554 -6.48 -18.26 18.53
CA LEU A 554 -6.53 -18.34 20.00
C LEU A 554 -5.12 -18.45 20.57
N THR A 555 -4.87 -17.63 21.60
CA THR A 555 -3.73 -17.64 22.53
C THR A 555 -3.01 -18.98 22.57
N TYR A 556 -1.81 -19.06 21.98
CA TYR A 556 -0.94 -20.23 22.14
C TYR A 556 -0.41 -20.22 23.56
N LEU A 557 -0.99 -21.00 24.47
CA LEU A 557 -0.41 -21.11 25.81
C LEU A 557 0.98 -21.75 25.68
N ILE A 558 2.02 -21.01 26.08
CA ILE A 558 3.42 -21.46 26.08
C ILE A 558 3.56 -22.81 26.81
N LYS A 559 2.70 -23.07 27.80
CA LYS A 559 2.62 -24.34 28.53
C LYS A 559 2.32 -25.54 27.62
N ASP A 560 1.35 -25.40 26.71
CA ASP A 560 0.93 -26.49 25.81
C ASP A 560 2.04 -26.81 24.78
N SER A 561 2.79 -25.78 24.33
CA SER A 561 3.94 -25.95 23.43
C SER A 561 5.09 -26.75 24.07
N VAL A 562 5.35 -26.55 25.36
CA VAL A 562 6.39 -27.29 26.08
C VAL A 562 6.00 -28.75 26.28
N GLU A 563 4.72 -29.04 26.55
CA GLU A 563 4.24 -30.43 26.68
C GLU A 563 4.29 -31.17 25.34
N LEU A 564 3.81 -30.55 24.26
CA LEU A 564 3.91 -31.10 22.89
C LEU A 564 5.36 -31.36 22.47
N SER A 565 6.30 -30.47 22.84
CA SER A 565 7.72 -30.65 22.50
C SER A 565 8.38 -31.89 23.11
N LYS A 566 7.82 -32.44 24.20
CA LYS A 566 8.30 -33.67 24.86
C LYS A 566 7.77 -34.94 24.19
N LEU A 567 6.61 -34.86 23.52
CA LEU A 567 5.95 -36.00 22.88
C LEU A 567 6.59 -36.38 21.54
N TYR A 568 7.20 -35.41 20.85
CA TYR A 568 7.77 -35.60 19.51
C TYR A 568 9.30 -35.43 19.52
N PRO A 569 10.07 -36.37 18.95
CA PRO A 569 11.52 -36.27 18.85
C PRO A 569 11.94 -35.18 17.85
N LEU A 570 12.97 -34.41 18.20
CA LEU A 570 13.56 -33.40 17.31
C LEU A 570 14.41 -34.09 16.25
N VAL A 571 14.15 -33.79 14.97
CA VAL A 571 14.96 -34.27 13.84
C VAL A 571 15.45 -33.10 12.99
N THR A 572 16.56 -33.30 12.28
CA THR A 572 17.16 -32.30 11.38
C THR A 572 16.98 -32.69 9.91
N SER A 573 17.08 -31.71 9.03
CA SER A 573 17.09 -31.90 7.56
C SER A 573 18.12 -32.97 7.12
N GLN A 574 19.32 -32.96 7.70
CA GLN A 574 20.38 -33.94 7.42
C GLN A 574 20.01 -35.38 7.82
N GLN A 575 19.22 -35.57 8.89
CA GLN A 575 18.74 -36.90 9.27
C GLN A 575 17.62 -37.36 8.33
N LEU A 576 16.82 -36.42 7.82
CA LEU A 576 15.70 -36.68 6.91
C LEU A 576 16.14 -36.94 5.47
N SER A 577 17.27 -36.39 5.03
CA SER A 577 17.81 -36.64 3.68
C SER A 577 18.10 -38.12 3.40
N ARG A 578 18.33 -38.92 4.45
CA ARG A 578 18.50 -40.38 4.36
C ARG A 578 17.18 -41.15 4.25
N ARG A 579 16.04 -40.50 4.48
CA ARG A 579 14.71 -41.13 4.44
C ARG A 579 14.08 -40.91 3.07
N THR A 580 13.48 -41.97 2.53
CA THR A 580 12.76 -41.92 1.25
C THR A 580 11.33 -41.40 1.39
N THR A 581 10.77 -41.46 2.60
CA THR A 581 9.41 -41.03 2.91
C THR A 581 9.40 -39.80 3.80
N ARG A 582 8.39 -38.92 3.60
CA ARG A 582 8.16 -37.75 4.45
C ARG A 582 8.04 -38.13 5.92
N PRO A 583 8.62 -37.34 6.84
CA PRO A 583 8.60 -37.65 8.26
C PRO A 583 7.19 -37.55 8.85
N LYS A 584 6.93 -38.38 9.87
CA LYS A 584 5.73 -38.38 10.71
C LYS A 584 6.14 -38.60 12.15
N LYS A 585 5.33 -38.16 13.11
CA LYS A 585 5.63 -38.23 14.55
C LYS A 585 6.98 -37.61 14.92
N VAL A 586 7.27 -36.42 14.41
CA VAL A 586 8.51 -35.70 14.72
C VAL A 586 8.24 -34.23 14.99
N ARG A 587 9.20 -33.55 15.61
CA ARG A 587 9.29 -32.09 15.56
C ARG A 587 10.57 -31.67 14.84
N ILE A 588 10.53 -30.53 14.16
CA ILE A 588 11.60 -30.06 13.29
C ILE A 588 11.79 -28.56 13.53
N LEU A 589 13.01 -28.05 13.51
CA LEU A 589 13.22 -26.59 13.48
C LEU A 589 12.64 -26.01 12.19
N THR A 590 12.21 -24.74 12.24
CA THR A 590 11.62 -24.11 11.06
C THR A 590 12.60 -24.11 9.88
N ARG A 591 13.89 -23.80 10.10
CA ARG A 591 14.90 -23.89 9.05
C ARG A 591 15.01 -25.29 8.44
N ASP A 592 14.94 -26.33 9.29
CA ASP A 592 15.16 -27.72 8.88
C ASP A 592 13.93 -28.26 8.14
N PHE A 593 12.74 -27.80 8.50
CA PHE A 593 11.50 -28.11 7.79
C PHE A 593 11.52 -27.51 6.38
N ILE A 594 11.94 -26.25 6.24
CA ILE A 594 12.04 -25.57 4.94
C ILE A 594 13.15 -26.20 4.10
N ASP A 595 14.31 -26.48 4.68
CA ASP A 595 15.43 -27.15 4.00
C ASP A 595 15.02 -28.55 3.51
N ASP A 596 14.32 -29.35 4.33
CA ASP A 596 13.75 -30.65 3.92
C ASP A 596 12.69 -30.50 2.82
N SER A 597 11.87 -29.44 2.87
CA SER A 597 10.86 -29.14 1.85
C SER A 597 11.49 -28.83 0.49
N LEU A 598 12.63 -28.14 0.48
CA LEU A 598 13.29 -27.66 -0.72
C LEU A 598 14.29 -28.68 -1.30
N TYR A 599 15.16 -29.24 -0.45
CA TYR A 599 16.39 -29.92 -0.88
C TYR A 599 16.44 -31.42 -0.57
N ASN A 600 15.42 -32.02 0.04
CA ASN A 600 15.47 -33.47 0.31
C ASN A 600 15.64 -34.26 -1.02
N PRO A 601 16.62 -35.17 -1.14
CA PRO A 601 16.90 -35.89 -2.40
C PRO A 601 15.73 -36.73 -2.92
N ASN A 602 14.85 -37.19 -2.04
CA ASN A 602 13.77 -38.11 -2.39
C ASN A 602 12.45 -37.40 -2.71
N TYR A 603 12.17 -36.30 -1.99
CA TYR A 603 10.88 -35.61 -2.11
C TYR A 603 10.94 -34.09 -2.01
N GLY A 604 12.13 -33.51 -1.94
CA GLY A 604 12.32 -32.06 -1.93
C GLY A 604 11.90 -31.42 -3.25
N TYR A 605 11.56 -30.14 -3.17
CA TYR A 605 11.03 -29.36 -4.27
C TYR A 605 11.97 -29.35 -5.49
N PHE A 606 13.27 -29.12 -5.27
CA PHE A 606 14.27 -29.10 -6.35
C PHE A 606 14.60 -30.50 -6.89
N SER A 607 14.41 -31.54 -6.07
CA SER A 607 14.68 -32.95 -6.44
C SER A 607 13.60 -33.54 -7.36
N GLN A 608 12.36 -33.03 -7.34
CA GLN A 608 11.23 -33.67 -8.01
C GLN A 608 10.94 -33.23 -9.45
N LYS A 609 11.51 -32.11 -9.97
CA LYS A 609 11.59 -31.67 -11.39
C LYS A 609 11.75 -30.13 -11.50
N ALA A 610 12.90 -29.57 -11.14
CA ALA A 610 13.20 -28.17 -11.49
C ALA A 610 13.38 -28.05 -13.01
N THR A 611 12.48 -27.34 -13.71
CA THR A 611 12.66 -27.02 -15.14
C THR A 611 13.01 -25.55 -15.26
N ILE A 612 14.25 -25.26 -15.66
CA ILE A 612 14.68 -23.89 -15.91
C ILE A 612 14.23 -23.49 -17.32
N PHE A 613 13.54 -22.36 -17.41
CA PHE A 613 13.15 -21.73 -18.66
C PHE A 613 14.41 -21.31 -19.41
N THR A 614 14.64 -21.96 -20.53
CA THR A 614 15.70 -21.62 -21.47
C THR A 614 15.05 -21.16 -22.76
N THR A 615 15.43 -19.96 -23.20
CA THR A 615 14.93 -19.36 -24.45
C THR A 615 16.08 -18.97 -25.36
N ASP A 616 15.79 -18.83 -26.65
CA ASP A 616 16.73 -18.27 -27.62
C ASP A 616 17.02 -16.80 -27.31
N ASN A 617 18.16 -16.27 -27.76
CA ASN A 617 18.52 -14.89 -27.48
C ASN A 617 17.47 -13.92 -28.02
N PHE A 618 17.13 -12.90 -27.24
CA PHE A 618 16.27 -11.81 -27.69
C PHE A 618 17.06 -10.85 -28.58
N ARG A 619 16.46 -10.43 -29.70
CA ARG A 619 16.99 -9.36 -30.53
C ARG A 619 16.45 -8.03 -30.04
N PHE A 620 17.04 -7.49 -28.97
CA PHE A 620 16.53 -6.30 -28.28
C PHE A 620 16.34 -5.09 -29.22
N SER A 621 17.25 -4.88 -30.17
CA SER A 621 17.16 -3.81 -31.17
C SER A 621 15.98 -3.93 -32.15
N GLU A 622 15.39 -5.12 -32.28
CA GLU A 622 14.20 -5.34 -33.11
C GLU A 622 12.90 -5.10 -32.33
N ILE A 623 12.95 -5.21 -30.99
CA ILE A 623 11.84 -5.03 -30.06
C ILE A 623 11.55 -3.53 -29.91
N LYS A 624 10.28 -3.16 -30.01
CA LYS A 624 9.78 -1.79 -29.97
C LYS A 624 10.00 -1.13 -28.62
N ASP A 625 9.56 -1.78 -27.54
CA ASP A 625 9.54 -1.25 -26.17
C ASP A 625 9.52 -2.39 -25.13
N CYS A 626 9.65 -2.05 -23.83
CA CYS A 626 9.61 -3.01 -22.73
C CYS A 626 8.27 -3.78 -22.64
N SER A 627 7.17 -3.20 -23.13
CA SER A 627 5.86 -3.88 -23.14
C SER A 627 5.81 -5.00 -24.18
N GLU A 628 6.37 -4.78 -25.37
CA GLU A 628 6.52 -5.83 -26.38
C GLU A 628 7.48 -6.94 -25.91
N PHE A 629 8.55 -6.60 -25.20
CA PHE A 629 9.43 -7.60 -24.57
C PHE A 629 8.64 -8.52 -23.61
N GLN A 630 7.78 -7.97 -22.76
CA GLN A 630 6.95 -8.76 -21.83
C GLN A 630 5.96 -9.67 -22.57
N LEU A 631 5.35 -9.20 -23.66
CA LEU A 631 4.46 -10.02 -24.49
C LEU A 631 5.21 -11.17 -25.18
N LEU A 632 6.39 -10.88 -25.72
CA LEU A 632 7.23 -11.90 -26.37
C LEU A 632 7.74 -12.92 -25.36
N LEU A 633 8.11 -12.48 -24.16
CA LEU A 633 8.49 -13.34 -23.05
C LEU A 633 7.33 -14.26 -22.65
N ALA A 634 6.12 -13.72 -22.47
CA ALA A 634 4.93 -14.50 -22.15
C ALA A 634 4.62 -15.56 -23.23
N LYS A 635 4.74 -15.19 -24.51
CA LYS A 635 4.55 -16.12 -25.63
C LYS A 635 5.57 -17.26 -25.62
N ARG A 636 6.86 -16.94 -25.43
CA ARG A 636 7.92 -17.96 -25.35
C ARG A 636 7.74 -18.87 -24.14
N TYR A 637 7.20 -18.35 -23.05
CA TYR A 637 6.79 -19.13 -21.89
C TYR A 637 5.71 -20.15 -22.23
N GLU A 638 4.65 -19.72 -22.93
CA GLU A 638 3.58 -20.61 -23.38
C GLU A 638 4.10 -21.69 -24.35
N GLU A 639 4.91 -21.31 -25.34
CA GLU A 639 5.54 -22.24 -26.29
C GLU A 639 6.48 -23.24 -25.61
N PHE A 640 7.21 -22.81 -24.56
CA PHE A 640 8.04 -23.69 -23.76
C PHE A 640 7.19 -24.69 -22.97
N GLU A 641 6.10 -24.26 -22.35
CA GLU A 641 5.19 -25.14 -21.60
C GLU A 641 4.48 -26.15 -22.50
N ASP A 642 4.03 -25.74 -23.70
CA ASP A 642 3.33 -26.62 -24.64
C ASP A 642 4.19 -27.80 -25.12
N ARG A 643 5.52 -27.62 -25.22
CA ARG A 643 6.47 -28.69 -25.60
C ARG A 643 6.56 -29.83 -24.59
N TYR A 644 6.17 -29.59 -23.34
CA TYR A 644 6.37 -30.53 -22.23
C TYR A 644 5.08 -31.18 -21.69
N GLY A 645 3.92 -30.88 -22.29
CA GLY A 645 2.62 -31.48 -21.95
C GLY A 645 1.99 -30.95 -20.66
N ASP A 646 0.72 -31.33 -20.43
CA ASP A 646 -0.18 -30.76 -19.39
C ASP A 646 0.07 -31.35 -17.99
N ASN A 647 1.33 -31.35 -17.53
CA ASN A 647 1.65 -31.75 -16.17
C ASN A 647 1.40 -30.58 -15.21
N ALA A 648 0.19 -30.55 -14.63
CA ALA A 648 -0.38 -29.40 -13.92
C ALA A 648 0.43 -28.83 -12.73
N LEU A 649 1.46 -29.54 -12.25
CA LEU A 649 2.32 -29.17 -11.11
C LEU A 649 3.77 -28.83 -11.51
N ARG A 650 4.10 -28.82 -12.82
CA ARG A 650 5.46 -28.54 -13.27
C ARG A 650 5.75 -27.05 -13.16
N GLN A 651 6.81 -26.70 -12.43
CA GLN A 651 7.21 -25.31 -12.24
C GLN A 651 8.33 -24.95 -13.24
N VAL A 652 8.25 -23.72 -13.77
CA VAL A 652 9.17 -23.19 -14.78
C VAL A 652 9.76 -21.89 -14.26
N TRP A 653 11.09 -21.82 -14.22
CA TRP A 653 11.86 -20.74 -13.60
C TRP A 653 12.58 -19.87 -14.63
N HIS A 654 12.57 -18.54 -14.52
CA HIS A 654 13.47 -17.67 -15.31
C HIS A 654 14.44 -16.95 -14.39
N THR A 655 15.69 -16.91 -14.82
CA THR A 655 16.77 -16.13 -14.21
C THR A 655 17.20 -15.02 -15.16
N PRO A 656 17.75 -13.88 -14.66
CA PRO A 656 18.37 -12.85 -15.49
C PRO A 656 19.43 -13.44 -16.43
N THR A 657 20.19 -14.42 -15.95
CA THR A 657 21.18 -15.16 -16.74
C THR A 657 20.56 -15.80 -17.98
N GLU A 658 19.37 -16.42 -17.87
CA GLU A 658 18.70 -17.06 -19.01
C GLU A 658 18.01 -16.07 -19.94
N LEU A 659 17.44 -15.00 -19.39
CA LEU A 659 16.70 -14.00 -20.17
C LEU A 659 17.60 -13.06 -20.95
N PHE A 660 18.76 -12.69 -20.39
CA PHE A 660 19.63 -11.64 -20.92
C PHE A 660 21.00 -12.15 -21.38
N LYS A 661 21.13 -13.46 -21.65
CA LYS A 661 22.34 -14.03 -22.23
C LYS A 661 22.61 -13.49 -23.66
N PRO A 662 23.88 -13.31 -24.04
CA PRO A 662 25.08 -13.47 -23.20
C PRO A 662 25.37 -12.24 -22.31
N PHE A 663 24.73 -11.10 -22.56
CA PHE A 663 25.10 -9.78 -22.03
C PHE A 663 25.19 -9.69 -20.51
N TYR A 664 24.29 -10.36 -19.78
CA TYR A 664 24.33 -10.41 -18.32
C TYR A 664 25.58 -11.15 -17.81
N GLY A 665 25.92 -12.29 -18.42
CA GLY A 665 27.13 -13.06 -18.06
C GLY A 665 28.42 -12.34 -18.45
N GLU A 666 28.43 -11.63 -19.58
CA GLU A 666 29.57 -10.78 -19.96
C GLU A 666 29.81 -9.65 -18.95
N ALA A 667 28.75 -9.07 -18.39
CA ALA A 667 28.89 -8.03 -17.37
C ALA A 667 29.58 -8.56 -16.10
N VAL A 668 29.19 -9.75 -15.65
CA VAL A 668 29.86 -10.46 -14.56
C VAL A 668 31.31 -10.76 -14.93
N ALA A 669 31.57 -11.25 -16.14
CA ALA A 669 32.92 -11.52 -16.63
C ALA A 669 33.82 -10.27 -16.63
N ARG A 670 33.32 -9.11 -17.08
CA ARG A 670 34.06 -7.83 -17.05
C ARG A 670 34.42 -7.41 -15.63
N TYR A 671 33.50 -7.55 -14.68
CA TYR A 671 33.78 -7.31 -13.27
C TYR A 671 34.88 -8.24 -12.74
N LEU A 672 34.73 -9.56 -12.92
CA LEU A 672 35.69 -10.56 -12.45
C LEU A 672 37.09 -10.31 -13.03
N LEU A 673 37.17 -10.12 -14.35
CA LEU A 673 38.42 -9.89 -15.06
C LEU A 673 39.12 -8.62 -14.59
N THR A 674 38.36 -7.53 -14.40
CA THR A 674 38.92 -6.26 -13.90
C THR A 674 39.45 -6.42 -12.48
N GLN A 675 38.71 -7.10 -11.60
CA GLN A 675 39.17 -7.33 -10.24
C GLN A 675 40.38 -8.25 -10.19
N TYR A 676 40.38 -9.35 -10.95
CA TYR A 676 41.49 -10.29 -11.04
C TYR A 676 42.77 -9.63 -11.55
N LYS A 677 42.68 -8.81 -12.61
CA LYS A 677 43.82 -8.08 -13.18
C LYS A 677 44.43 -7.06 -12.23
N LEU A 678 43.62 -6.46 -11.36
CA LEU A 678 44.09 -5.46 -10.41
C LEU A 678 44.90 -6.05 -9.24
N THR A 679 44.77 -7.36 -8.98
CA THR A 679 45.20 -7.93 -7.69
C THR A 679 46.01 -9.21 -7.78
N ASP A 680 45.63 -10.13 -8.67
CA ASP A 680 46.14 -11.52 -8.64
C ASP A 680 46.92 -11.86 -9.91
N PHE A 681 46.55 -11.25 -11.05
CA PHE A 681 47.30 -11.43 -12.30
C PHE A 681 48.68 -10.74 -12.23
N PRO A 682 49.74 -11.36 -12.77
CA PRO A 682 49.83 -12.67 -13.42
C PRO A 682 50.22 -13.83 -12.49
N TYR A 683 50.22 -13.61 -11.18
CA TYR A 683 50.85 -14.50 -10.18
C TYR A 683 50.01 -15.71 -9.79
N TYR A 684 48.69 -15.55 -9.69
CA TYR A 684 47.76 -16.62 -9.34
C TYR A 684 46.78 -16.89 -10.48
N ASP A 685 46.30 -18.12 -10.57
CA ASP A 685 45.26 -18.52 -11.53
C ASP A 685 43.90 -17.92 -11.16
N LEU A 686 43.05 -17.67 -12.16
CA LEU A 686 41.70 -17.19 -11.95
C LEU A 686 40.79 -18.37 -11.58
N ILE A 687 40.61 -18.59 -10.28
CA ILE A 687 39.74 -19.66 -9.76
C ILE A 687 38.37 -19.08 -9.42
N ILE A 688 37.30 -19.62 -10.02
CA ILE A 688 35.92 -19.20 -9.79
C ILE A 688 35.12 -20.38 -9.24
N TYR A 689 34.46 -20.20 -8.11
CA TYR A 689 33.46 -21.11 -7.57
C TYR A 689 32.08 -20.53 -7.78
N GLU A 690 31.23 -21.21 -8.56
CA GLU A 690 29.81 -20.86 -8.72
C GLU A 690 28.95 -21.83 -7.90
N ILE A 691 28.19 -21.31 -6.95
CA ILE A 691 27.25 -22.08 -6.15
C ILE A 691 25.91 -22.04 -6.88
N GLY A 692 25.37 -23.21 -7.25
CA GLY A 692 24.06 -23.33 -7.91
C GLY A 692 24.03 -22.73 -9.32
N ALA A 693 24.77 -23.30 -10.28
CA ALA A 693 24.93 -22.76 -11.63
C ALA A 693 23.71 -22.95 -12.58
N GLY A 694 22.59 -23.49 -12.09
CA GLY A 694 21.41 -23.79 -12.89
C GLY A 694 21.74 -24.68 -14.09
N THR A 695 21.52 -24.17 -15.30
CA THR A 695 21.81 -24.86 -16.58
C THR A 695 23.28 -24.76 -17.03
N GLY A 696 24.12 -23.97 -16.36
CA GLY A 696 25.51 -23.69 -16.75
C GLY A 696 25.67 -22.51 -17.73
N THR A 697 24.59 -21.75 -18.00
CA THR A 697 24.63 -20.60 -18.92
C THR A 697 25.57 -19.49 -18.45
N LEU A 698 25.60 -19.17 -17.14
CA LEU A 698 26.47 -18.11 -16.61
C LEU A 698 27.95 -18.48 -16.79
N MET A 699 28.34 -19.68 -16.34
CA MET A 699 29.65 -20.27 -16.57
C MET A 699 30.08 -20.18 -18.03
N LYS A 700 29.25 -20.63 -18.97
CA LYS A 700 29.56 -20.59 -20.41
C LYS A 700 29.80 -19.16 -20.89
N ASN A 701 28.90 -18.22 -20.56
CA ASN A 701 29.03 -16.83 -20.98
C ASN A 701 30.32 -16.18 -20.45
N ILE A 702 30.69 -16.47 -19.19
CA ILE A 702 31.92 -15.94 -18.59
C ILE A 702 33.15 -16.50 -19.30
N LEU A 703 33.22 -17.82 -19.50
CA LEU A 703 34.36 -18.48 -20.14
C LEU A 703 34.50 -18.07 -21.61
N ASP A 704 33.40 -17.98 -22.35
CA ASP A 704 33.38 -17.47 -23.73
C ASP A 704 33.94 -16.04 -23.79
N TYR A 705 33.47 -15.16 -22.90
CA TYR A 705 33.93 -13.77 -22.84
C TYR A 705 35.44 -13.67 -22.55
N ILE A 706 35.93 -14.40 -21.53
CA ILE A 706 37.36 -14.39 -21.18
C ILE A 706 38.19 -14.98 -22.33
N LYS A 707 37.77 -16.09 -22.94
CA LYS A 707 38.47 -16.71 -24.07
C LYS A 707 38.59 -15.77 -25.27
N HIS A 708 37.55 -15.01 -25.57
CA HIS A 708 37.54 -14.09 -26.71
C HIS A 708 38.32 -12.80 -26.46
N GLN A 709 38.23 -12.23 -25.26
CA GLN A 709 38.82 -10.92 -24.96
C GLN A 709 40.25 -11.04 -24.41
N GLU A 710 40.55 -12.10 -23.67
CA GLU A 710 41.81 -12.27 -22.93
C GLU A 710 42.30 -13.73 -22.93
N PRO A 711 42.81 -14.24 -24.07
CA PRO A 711 43.24 -15.63 -24.20
C PRO A 711 44.29 -16.07 -23.16
N GLU A 712 45.21 -15.17 -22.79
CA GLU A 712 46.26 -15.45 -21.78
C GLU A 712 45.67 -15.66 -20.37
N VAL A 713 44.59 -14.95 -20.03
CA VAL A 713 43.87 -15.15 -18.76
C VAL A 713 43.05 -16.42 -18.83
N TYR A 714 42.46 -16.73 -19.98
CA TYR A 714 41.68 -17.95 -20.20
C TYR A 714 42.49 -19.21 -19.93
N GLU A 715 43.74 -19.28 -20.40
CA GLU A 715 44.65 -20.42 -20.13
C GLU A 715 44.86 -20.68 -18.63
N LYS A 716 44.80 -19.63 -17.81
CA LYS A 716 44.95 -19.68 -16.35
C LYS A 716 43.62 -19.67 -15.60
N THR A 717 42.49 -19.88 -16.27
CA THR A 717 41.17 -19.85 -15.63
C THR A 717 40.72 -21.25 -15.24
N GLN A 718 40.20 -21.42 -14.02
CA GLN A 718 39.58 -22.65 -13.53
C GLN A 718 38.20 -22.32 -12.97
N TYR A 719 37.17 -22.99 -13.48
CA TYR A 719 35.78 -22.75 -13.13
C TYR A 719 35.19 -23.99 -12.43
N ARG A 720 34.82 -23.82 -11.17
CA ARG A 720 34.30 -24.88 -10.30
C ARG A 720 32.84 -24.62 -9.99
N VAL A 721 31.95 -25.54 -10.35
CA VAL A 721 30.53 -25.44 -10.02
C VAL A 721 30.23 -26.33 -8.83
N VAL A 722 29.65 -25.77 -7.77
CA VAL A 722 29.14 -26.52 -6.61
C VAL A 722 27.65 -26.72 -6.79
N GLU A 723 27.24 -27.92 -7.17
CA GLU A 723 25.86 -28.27 -7.47
C GLU A 723 25.38 -29.41 -6.55
N ILE A 724 24.23 -29.23 -5.91
CA ILE A 724 23.67 -30.21 -4.99
C ILE A 724 22.85 -31.29 -5.72
N THR A 725 22.38 -31.00 -6.92
CA THR A 725 21.38 -31.81 -7.63
C THR A 725 21.98 -32.54 -8.84
N ALA A 726 21.99 -33.88 -8.79
CA ALA A 726 22.54 -34.74 -9.85
C ALA A 726 22.03 -34.43 -11.29
N PRO A 727 20.72 -34.16 -11.52
CA PRO A 727 20.22 -33.84 -12.86
C PRO A 727 20.77 -32.53 -13.43
N LEU A 728 20.95 -31.50 -12.59
CA LEU A 728 21.54 -30.22 -13.02
C LEU A 728 23.03 -30.37 -13.28
N ALA A 729 23.74 -31.12 -12.44
CA ALA A 729 25.15 -31.45 -12.66
C ALA A 729 25.36 -32.16 -14.02
N GLU A 730 24.47 -33.07 -14.42
CA GLU A 730 24.54 -33.72 -15.73
C GLU A 730 24.32 -32.76 -16.90
N ILE A 731 23.43 -31.77 -16.75
CA ILE A 731 23.22 -30.71 -17.75
C ILE A 731 24.46 -29.82 -17.86
N GLN A 732 25.05 -29.43 -16.72
CA GLN A 732 26.25 -28.60 -16.67
C GLN A 732 27.47 -29.29 -17.29
N ARG A 733 27.62 -30.62 -17.09
CA ARG A 733 28.67 -31.43 -17.75
C ARG A 733 28.55 -31.49 -19.27
N LYS A 734 27.37 -31.21 -19.84
CA LYS A 734 27.13 -31.19 -21.30
C LYS A 734 27.47 -29.85 -21.94
N VAL A 735 27.91 -28.85 -21.18
CA VAL A 735 28.40 -27.58 -21.73
C VAL A 735 29.69 -27.83 -22.50
N THR A 736 29.68 -27.58 -23.81
CA THR A 736 30.80 -27.86 -24.73
C THR A 736 31.73 -26.66 -24.92
N GLY A 737 33.02 -26.89 -25.15
CA GLY A 737 33.98 -25.89 -25.63
C GLY A 737 34.95 -25.33 -24.58
N HIS A 738 34.81 -25.75 -23.32
CA HIS A 738 35.65 -25.35 -22.18
C HIS A 738 35.95 -26.51 -21.20
N GLU A 739 35.90 -27.76 -21.68
CA GLU A 739 35.96 -28.97 -20.85
C GLU A 739 37.24 -29.03 -19.98
N ALA A 740 38.35 -28.46 -20.45
CA ALA A 740 39.62 -28.40 -19.73
C ALA A 740 39.63 -27.41 -18.55
N HIS A 741 38.63 -26.53 -18.45
CA HIS A 741 38.55 -25.45 -17.45
C HIS A 741 37.40 -25.62 -16.47
N ILE A 742 36.57 -26.67 -16.61
CA ILE A 742 35.34 -26.85 -15.83
C ILE A 742 35.47 -28.07 -14.90
N GLU A 743 35.16 -27.87 -13.63
CA GLU A 743 35.04 -28.93 -12.63
C GLU A 743 33.66 -28.84 -11.96
N ILE A 744 32.84 -29.90 -12.08
CA ILE A 744 31.51 -29.97 -11.45
C ILE A 744 31.60 -30.80 -10.17
N ILE A 745 31.40 -30.14 -9.03
CA ILE A 745 31.47 -30.72 -7.69
C ILE A 745 30.06 -30.99 -7.19
N GLU A 746 29.65 -32.26 -7.26
CA GLU A 746 28.31 -32.73 -6.91
C GLU A 746 28.15 -32.91 -5.39
N GLN A 747 28.13 -31.79 -4.65
CA GLN A 747 27.93 -31.77 -3.20
C GLN A 747 27.24 -30.49 -2.73
N SER A 748 26.60 -30.56 -1.56
CA SER A 748 26.11 -29.35 -0.89
C SER A 748 27.27 -28.50 -0.39
N ILE A 749 27.22 -27.18 -0.61
CA ILE A 749 28.17 -26.24 -0.01
C ILE A 749 28.19 -26.35 1.52
N PHE A 750 27.05 -26.66 2.14
CA PHE A 750 26.94 -26.87 3.59
C PHE A 750 27.64 -28.15 4.10
N GLY A 751 28.06 -29.04 3.19
CA GLY A 751 28.87 -30.21 3.48
C GLY A 751 30.36 -30.01 3.20
N TRP A 752 30.78 -28.82 2.78
CA TRP A 752 32.16 -28.55 2.37
C TRP A 752 33.13 -28.64 3.56
N LYS A 753 34.24 -29.36 3.37
CA LYS A 753 35.25 -29.60 4.41
C LYS A 753 36.70 -29.38 3.96
N GLN A 754 36.90 -29.09 2.68
CA GLN A 754 38.24 -28.92 2.11
C GLN A 754 38.67 -27.46 2.22
N LYS A 755 39.86 -27.19 2.76
CA LYS A 755 40.39 -25.82 2.79
C LYS A 755 40.89 -25.42 1.40
N VAL A 756 40.40 -24.28 0.92
CA VAL A 756 40.84 -23.57 -0.27
C VAL A 756 41.70 -22.40 0.20
N MET A 757 43.00 -22.49 -0.09
CA MET A 757 43.98 -21.51 0.36
C MET A 757 44.32 -20.50 -0.73
N GLU A 758 44.09 -20.85 -1.99
CA GLU A 758 44.32 -20.01 -3.15
C GLU A 758 43.31 -18.85 -3.21
N PRO A 759 43.74 -17.66 -3.69
CA PRO A 759 42.80 -16.60 -4.04
C PRO A 759 41.78 -17.10 -5.06
N CYS A 760 40.50 -16.92 -4.76
CA CYS A 760 39.41 -17.36 -5.63
C CYS A 760 38.23 -16.41 -5.57
N PHE A 761 37.36 -16.46 -6.56
CA PHE A 761 36.04 -15.83 -6.51
C PHE A 761 35.02 -16.87 -6.08
N VAL A 762 34.16 -16.52 -5.13
CA VAL A 762 32.97 -17.30 -4.80
C VAL A 762 31.76 -16.51 -5.25
N MET A 763 30.94 -17.12 -6.09
CA MET A 763 29.76 -16.53 -6.68
C MET A 763 28.51 -17.29 -6.25
N ALA A 764 27.48 -16.56 -5.88
CA ALA A 764 26.12 -17.11 -5.75
C ALA A 764 25.11 -16.11 -6.32
N MET A 765 24.46 -16.48 -7.42
CA MET A 765 23.46 -15.67 -8.11
C MET A 765 22.09 -16.32 -7.89
N GLU A 766 21.17 -15.63 -7.23
CA GLU A 766 19.80 -16.12 -6.96
C GLU A 766 19.78 -17.45 -6.19
N VAL A 767 20.63 -17.54 -5.16
CA VAL A 767 20.76 -18.74 -4.31
C VAL A 767 20.35 -18.45 -2.86
N LEU A 768 20.61 -17.21 -2.40
CA LEU A 768 20.40 -16.84 -1.00
C LEU A 768 18.92 -16.75 -0.65
N ASP A 769 18.06 -16.43 -1.60
CA ASP A 769 16.62 -16.40 -1.41
C ASP A 769 16.08 -17.78 -1.03
N ASN A 770 16.65 -18.88 -1.51
CA ASN A 770 16.28 -20.22 -1.08
C ASN A 770 16.98 -20.72 0.21
N PHE A 771 17.77 -19.88 0.90
CA PHE A 771 18.35 -20.27 2.19
C PHE A 771 17.31 -20.21 3.30
N ALA A 772 17.06 -21.37 3.92
CA ALA A 772 16.05 -21.49 4.95
C ALA A 772 16.30 -20.58 6.17
N HIS A 773 15.23 -19.93 6.65
CA HIS A 773 15.26 -19.10 7.85
C HIS A 773 14.56 -19.80 9.03
N ASP A 774 15.01 -19.51 10.25
CA ASP A 774 14.31 -19.88 11.48
C ASP A 774 13.26 -18.82 11.85
N VAL A 775 12.11 -19.24 12.39
CA VAL A 775 11.10 -18.30 12.91
C VAL A 775 11.34 -18.06 14.39
N VAL A 776 11.35 -16.79 14.80
CA VAL A 776 11.39 -16.36 16.20
C VAL A 776 10.21 -15.44 16.49
N ARG A 777 9.59 -15.64 17.66
CA ARG A 777 8.59 -14.73 18.22
C ARG A 777 8.99 -14.36 19.64
N PHE A 778 8.56 -13.20 20.07
CA PHE A 778 8.93 -12.66 21.37
C PHE A 778 7.70 -12.58 22.26
N ASP A 779 7.86 -12.98 23.52
CA ASP A 779 6.81 -12.79 24.51
C ASP A 779 6.53 -11.31 24.73
N MET A 780 5.26 -10.91 24.66
CA MET A 780 4.86 -9.50 24.63
C MET A 780 5.17 -8.76 25.94
N LEU A 781 5.42 -9.47 27.05
CA LEU A 781 5.64 -8.92 28.39
C LEU A 781 7.09 -9.03 28.87
N SER A 782 7.65 -10.24 28.76
CA SER A 782 9.01 -10.58 29.19
C SER A 782 10.06 -10.31 28.13
N GLU A 783 9.65 -10.09 26.88
CA GLU A 783 10.53 -9.88 25.72
C GLU A 783 11.46 -11.07 25.44
N GLN A 784 11.19 -12.22 26.08
CA GLN A 784 11.96 -13.44 25.88
C GLN A 784 11.67 -14.00 24.49
N PRO A 785 12.72 -14.41 23.75
CA PRO A 785 12.55 -14.99 22.42
C PRO A 785 12.20 -16.48 22.50
N TYR A 786 11.31 -16.90 21.60
CA TYR A 786 10.88 -18.27 21.39
C TYR A 786 11.08 -18.65 19.92
N GLN A 787 11.78 -19.75 19.68
CA GLN A 787 11.98 -20.33 18.36
C GLN A 787 10.79 -21.21 17.96
N GLY A 788 10.37 -21.06 16.70
CA GLY A 788 9.34 -21.85 16.05
C GLY A 788 9.84 -23.22 15.64
N GLN A 789 9.03 -24.24 15.90
CA GLN A 789 9.23 -25.62 15.48
C GLN A 789 7.95 -26.14 14.84
N VAL A 790 8.11 -26.99 13.83
CA VAL A 790 7.01 -27.68 13.15
C VAL A 790 6.89 -29.08 13.74
N VAL A 791 5.73 -29.39 14.30
CA VAL A 791 5.33 -30.73 14.70
C VAL A 791 4.58 -31.37 13.54
N ILE A 792 4.95 -32.61 13.24
CA ILE A 792 4.25 -33.45 12.27
C ILE A 792 3.71 -34.65 13.04
N ASP A 793 2.38 -34.78 13.08
CA ASP A 793 1.70 -35.82 13.84
C ASP A 793 1.73 -37.20 13.14
N GLU A 794 0.90 -38.14 13.60
CA GLU A 794 0.84 -39.50 13.04
C GLU A 794 0.17 -39.53 11.66
N GLU A 795 -0.81 -38.65 11.48
CA GLU A 795 -1.60 -38.45 10.29
C GLU A 795 -0.80 -37.71 9.20
N GLY A 796 0.18 -36.90 9.59
CA GLY A 796 1.00 -36.07 8.71
C GLY A 796 0.51 -34.63 8.61
N GLU A 797 -0.29 -34.16 9.58
CA GLU A 797 -0.71 -32.77 9.71
C GLU A 797 0.38 -31.93 10.41
N PHE A 798 0.39 -30.63 10.09
CA PHE A 798 1.41 -29.70 10.56
C PHE A 798 0.87 -28.77 11.65
N ASP A 799 1.55 -28.75 12.79
CA ASP A 799 1.31 -27.78 13.85
C ASP A 799 2.59 -26.98 14.13
N GLU A 800 2.43 -25.68 14.39
CA GLU A 800 3.53 -24.81 14.79
C GLU A 800 3.52 -24.64 16.31
N ILE A 801 4.67 -24.92 16.94
CA ILE A 801 4.89 -24.73 18.37
C ILE A 801 6.06 -23.77 18.61
N TYR A 802 6.05 -23.11 19.77
CA TYR A 802 7.08 -22.16 20.14
C TYR A 802 7.77 -22.60 21.44
N THR A 803 9.09 -22.77 21.39
CA THR A 803 9.92 -23.15 22.56
C THR A 803 10.96 -22.07 22.84
N PRO A 804 11.41 -21.86 24.08
CA PRO A 804 12.46 -20.90 24.39
C PRO A 804 13.69 -21.11 23.49
N VAL A 805 14.28 -20.02 23.00
CA VAL A 805 15.45 -20.11 22.11
C VAL A 805 16.60 -20.82 22.83
N ARG A 806 17.11 -21.88 22.20
CA ARG A 806 18.31 -22.63 22.61
C ARG A 806 19.31 -22.81 21.47
N ASP A 807 18.90 -22.54 20.24
CA ASP A 807 19.75 -22.70 19.07
C ASP A 807 20.86 -21.64 19.02
N SER A 808 22.10 -22.09 18.80
CA SER A 808 23.28 -21.21 18.82
C SER A 808 23.30 -20.22 17.67
N PHE A 809 22.80 -20.58 16.48
CA PHE A 809 22.75 -19.68 15.34
C PHE A 809 21.73 -18.56 15.55
N ILE A 810 20.56 -18.90 16.09
CA ILE A 810 19.53 -17.90 16.45
C ILE A 810 20.10 -16.91 17.47
N LEU A 811 20.73 -17.40 18.55
CA LEU A 811 21.32 -16.54 19.58
C LEU A 811 22.44 -15.66 19.03
N ARG A 812 23.34 -16.22 18.21
CA ARG A 812 24.43 -15.47 17.57
C ARG A 812 23.88 -14.36 16.68
N TRP A 813 22.90 -14.66 15.83
CA TRP A 813 22.25 -13.65 14.98
C TRP A 813 21.63 -12.52 15.80
N MET A 814 20.87 -12.86 16.85
CA MET A 814 20.23 -11.86 17.72
C MET A 814 21.23 -10.99 18.50
N ASN A 815 22.45 -11.46 18.72
CA ASN A 815 23.50 -10.66 19.34
C ASN A 815 24.13 -9.65 18.36
N MET A 816 24.24 -10.01 17.09
CA MET A 816 24.78 -9.16 16.03
C MET A 816 23.74 -8.12 15.56
N GLU A 817 22.49 -8.54 15.36
CA GLU A 817 21.39 -7.66 14.91
C GLU A 817 20.40 -7.38 16.06
N LYS A 818 20.29 -6.11 16.47
CA LYS A 818 19.29 -5.68 17.45
C LYS A 818 17.89 -5.61 16.83
N ILE A 819 17.21 -6.75 16.76
CA ILE A 819 15.84 -6.82 16.27
C ILE A 819 14.87 -6.28 17.34
N THR A 820 14.10 -5.24 16.99
CA THR A 820 13.03 -4.69 17.85
C THR A 820 11.65 -5.02 17.24
N PRO A 821 11.07 -6.18 17.56
CA PRO A 821 9.79 -6.63 16.98
C PRO A 821 8.58 -5.83 17.50
N PHE A 822 8.79 -4.94 18.45
CA PHE A 822 7.74 -4.24 19.16
C PHE A 822 7.60 -2.79 18.72
N ARG A 823 6.44 -2.44 18.14
CA ARG A 823 6.11 -1.06 17.75
C ARG A 823 5.67 -0.16 18.91
N LEU A 824 5.21 -0.76 20.02
CA LEU A 824 4.67 -0.05 21.19
C LEU A 824 5.64 -0.10 22.37
N PRO A 825 5.79 0.98 23.16
CA PRO A 825 6.49 0.98 24.45
C PRO A 825 6.01 -0.11 25.41
N ARG A 826 6.89 -0.59 26.29
CA ARG A 826 6.62 -1.70 27.24
C ARG A 826 5.38 -1.49 28.10
N PHE A 827 5.09 -0.25 28.50
CA PHE A 827 3.89 0.08 29.30
C PHE A 827 2.58 -0.12 28.51
N LEU A 828 2.53 0.28 27.23
CA LEU A 828 1.37 0.07 26.36
C LEU A 828 1.17 -1.41 26.03
N ARG A 829 2.26 -2.18 25.92
CA ARG A 829 2.19 -3.64 25.75
C ARG A 829 1.59 -4.35 26.97
N ARG A 830 1.94 -3.92 28.18
CA ARG A 830 1.32 -4.43 29.42
C ARG A 830 -0.18 -4.18 29.45
N LEU A 831 -0.62 -2.97 29.12
CA LEU A 831 -2.04 -2.62 29.05
C LEU A 831 -2.78 -3.40 27.96
N GLN A 832 -2.14 -3.66 26.82
CA GLN A 832 -2.71 -4.47 25.75
C GLN A 832 -2.83 -5.95 26.15
N ALA A 833 -1.88 -6.49 26.92
CA ALA A 833 -1.88 -7.87 27.39
C ALA A 833 -2.98 -8.18 28.42
N GLU A 834 -3.56 -7.16 29.06
CA GLU A 834 -4.72 -7.31 29.96
C GLU A 834 -6.06 -7.39 29.22
N LEU A 835 -6.08 -7.16 27.90
CA LEU A 835 -7.28 -7.31 27.09
C LEU A 835 -7.58 -8.80 26.81
N PRO A 836 -8.85 -9.24 26.91
CA PRO A 836 -9.22 -10.60 26.52
C PRO A 836 -8.87 -10.84 25.04
N PHE A 837 -8.29 -12.00 24.75
CA PHE A 837 -7.81 -12.42 23.41
C PHE A 837 -6.61 -11.64 22.85
N ALA A 838 -5.88 -10.89 23.69
CA ALA A 838 -4.62 -10.28 23.27
C ALA A 838 -3.58 -11.35 22.88
N PRO A 839 -2.83 -11.17 21.77
CA PRO A 839 -1.78 -12.11 21.39
C PRO A 839 -0.66 -12.08 22.42
N ASN A 840 -0.24 -13.26 22.87
CA ASN A 840 0.84 -13.41 23.85
C ASN A 840 2.25 -13.34 23.24
N LEU A 841 2.37 -13.60 21.94
CA LEU A 841 3.63 -13.57 21.19
C LEU A 841 3.58 -12.48 20.10
N SER A 842 4.72 -11.84 19.82
CA SER A 842 4.92 -10.83 18.78
C SER A 842 4.57 -11.35 17.38
N LYS A 843 4.61 -10.51 16.35
CA LYS A 843 4.67 -11.01 14.97
C LYS A 843 5.94 -11.87 14.75
N PRO A 844 5.91 -12.86 13.84
CA PRO A 844 7.08 -13.70 13.55
C PRO A 844 8.19 -12.89 12.88
N VAL A 845 9.42 -13.23 13.25
CA VAL A 845 10.68 -12.70 12.72
C VAL A 845 11.44 -13.87 12.11
N TYR A 846 11.74 -13.82 10.82
CA TYR A 846 12.45 -14.87 10.11
C TYR A 846 13.95 -14.53 10.09
N ILE A 847 14.75 -15.37 10.73
CA ILE A 847 16.18 -15.16 10.94
C ILE A 847 16.98 -16.02 9.94
N PRO A 848 17.88 -15.44 9.13
CA PRO A 848 18.61 -16.13 8.07
C PRO A 848 19.76 -17.01 8.63
N THR A 849 19.43 -18.06 9.36
CA THR A 849 20.42 -18.94 10.02
C THR A 849 21.23 -19.78 9.03
N LYS A 850 20.69 -20.14 7.86
CA LYS A 850 21.46 -20.81 6.80
C LYS A 850 22.47 -19.88 6.12
N LEU A 851 22.15 -18.60 5.96
CA LEU A 851 23.13 -17.61 5.50
C LEU A 851 24.29 -17.52 6.49
N LEU A 852 24.02 -17.52 7.80
CA LEU A 852 25.05 -17.52 8.83
C LEU A 852 25.98 -18.75 8.71
N GLN A 853 25.42 -19.94 8.49
CA GLN A 853 26.20 -21.16 8.23
C GLN A 853 27.06 -21.06 6.96
N PHE A 854 26.51 -20.45 5.91
CA PHE A 854 27.25 -20.23 4.67
C PHE A 854 28.45 -19.29 4.89
N LEU A 855 28.27 -18.21 5.64
CA LEU A 855 29.36 -17.30 5.98
C LEU A 855 30.44 -17.97 6.85
N ASP A 856 30.05 -18.85 7.78
CA ASP A 856 31.01 -19.64 8.56
C ASP A 856 31.85 -20.55 7.67
N ILE A 857 31.24 -21.17 6.64
CA ILE A 857 31.96 -22.00 5.66
C ILE A 857 32.94 -21.18 4.84
N LEU A 858 32.53 -19.99 4.39
CA LEU A 858 33.42 -19.08 3.67
C LEU A 858 34.61 -18.65 4.54
N CYS A 859 34.35 -18.35 5.82
CA CYS A 859 35.39 -18.00 6.77
C CYS A 859 36.36 -19.16 7.06
N GLU A 860 35.86 -20.37 7.25
CA GLU A 860 36.66 -21.53 7.67
C GLU A 860 37.42 -22.18 6.50
N TYR A 861 36.77 -22.32 5.34
CA TYR A 861 37.27 -23.11 4.24
C TYR A 861 37.73 -22.28 3.04
N PHE A 862 37.25 -21.06 2.85
CA PHE A 862 37.60 -20.22 1.70
C PHE A 862 38.40 -18.99 2.11
N THR A 863 39.51 -19.17 2.83
CA THR A 863 40.20 -18.07 3.55
C THR A 863 40.57 -16.82 2.72
N HIS A 864 40.83 -16.96 1.43
CA HIS A 864 41.20 -15.86 0.51
C HIS A 864 40.18 -15.59 -0.59
N HIS A 865 38.92 -16.03 -0.44
CA HIS A 865 37.90 -15.78 -1.46
C HIS A 865 37.60 -14.30 -1.68
N ARG A 866 36.96 -13.93 -2.79
CA ARG A 866 36.17 -12.71 -2.98
C ARG A 866 34.75 -13.10 -3.32
N LEU A 867 33.81 -12.54 -2.57
CA LEU A 867 32.41 -12.87 -2.68
C LEU A 867 31.72 -11.93 -3.66
N LEU A 868 31.06 -12.50 -4.67
CA LEU A 868 30.14 -11.83 -5.57
C LEU A 868 28.77 -12.48 -5.42
N LEU A 869 27.80 -11.73 -4.90
CA LEU A 869 26.43 -12.23 -4.72
C LEU A 869 25.45 -11.35 -5.47
N SER A 870 24.39 -11.97 -5.98
CA SER A 870 23.20 -11.24 -6.41
C SER A 870 21.94 -11.97 -5.96
N ASP A 871 20.97 -11.22 -5.47
CA ASP A 871 19.70 -11.76 -4.97
C ASP A 871 18.62 -10.69 -4.83
N PHE A 872 17.37 -11.11 -4.64
CA PHE A 872 16.22 -10.25 -4.40
C PHE A 872 16.26 -9.62 -3.02
N TYR A 873 16.22 -8.28 -2.93
CA TYR A 873 16.12 -7.59 -1.64
C TYR A 873 14.67 -7.32 -1.19
N LYS A 874 13.70 -7.52 -2.10
CA LYS A 874 12.27 -7.30 -1.85
C LYS A 874 11.44 -8.29 -2.68
N LEU A 875 10.49 -8.95 -2.02
CA LEU A 875 9.56 -9.89 -2.62
C LEU A 875 8.11 -9.45 -2.41
N PRO A 876 7.22 -9.57 -3.43
CA PRO A 876 5.79 -9.31 -3.27
C PRO A 876 5.08 -10.50 -2.60
N ASP A 877 3.95 -10.25 -1.94
CA ASP A 877 3.06 -11.31 -1.40
C ASP A 877 3.70 -12.28 -0.38
N SER A 878 4.60 -11.78 0.49
CA SER A 878 5.19 -12.57 1.58
C SER A 878 4.15 -12.98 2.65
N VAL A 879 4.43 -14.06 3.36
CA VAL A 879 3.66 -14.42 4.58
C VAL A 879 3.84 -13.33 5.66
N ASP A 880 2.96 -13.31 6.68
CA ASP A 880 3.06 -12.28 7.74
C ASP A 880 4.36 -12.48 8.54
N GLY A 881 5.16 -11.41 8.69
CA GLY A 881 6.39 -11.41 9.49
C GLY A 881 7.46 -10.43 8.99
N TYR A 882 8.52 -10.25 9.79
CA TYR A 882 9.74 -9.56 9.37
C TYR A 882 10.66 -10.52 8.62
N ASN A 883 11.21 -10.09 7.48
CA ASN A 883 12.06 -10.90 6.60
C ASN A 883 11.38 -12.20 6.13
N ALA A 884 10.06 -12.16 5.98
CA ALA A 884 9.23 -13.32 5.75
C ALA A 884 9.33 -13.86 4.32
N PRO A 885 9.18 -15.19 4.13
CA PRO A 885 9.26 -15.79 2.82
C PRO A 885 8.02 -15.50 1.97
N VAL A 886 8.20 -15.58 0.66
CA VAL A 886 7.12 -15.90 -0.26
C VAL A 886 7.04 -17.42 -0.37
N VAL A 887 5.83 -17.94 -0.26
CA VAL A 887 5.56 -19.37 -0.42
C VAL A 887 4.55 -19.52 -1.53
N GLN A 888 4.93 -20.23 -2.59
CA GLN A 888 4.10 -20.33 -3.78
C GLN A 888 4.20 -21.69 -4.46
N THR A 889 3.18 -22.01 -5.27
CA THR A 889 3.21 -23.15 -6.17
C THR A 889 2.61 -22.78 -7.52
N ARG A 890 3.02 -23.46 -8.58
CA ARG A 890 2.40 -23.31 -9.90
C ARG A 890 1.30 -24.35 -10.08
N TYR A 891 0.08 -23.90 -10.37
CA TYR A 891 -1.04 -24.77 -10.70
C TYR A 891 -1.76 -24.24 -11.93
N LYS A 892 -1.90 -25.07 -12.97
CA LYS A 892 -2.55 -24.70 -14.26
C LYS A 892 -1.99 -23.37 -14.83
N ARG A 893 -0.67 -23.28 -14.98
CA ARG A 893 0.07 -22.11 -15.52
C ARG A 893 -0.09 -20.82 -14.70
N LYS A 894 -0.59 -20.89 -13.46
CA LYS A 894 -0.72 -19.74 -12.55
C LYS A 894 0.09 -19.95 -11.28
N MET A 895 0.80 -18.92 -10.87
CA MET A 895 1.43 -18.88 -9.55
C MET A 895 0.36 -18.65 -8.49
N ILE A 896 0.36 -19.50 -7.47
CA ILE A 896 -0.56 -19.46 -6.34
C ILE A 896 0.26 -19.22 -5.08
N PRO A 897 0.27 -17.99 -4.53
CA PRO A 897 0.86 -17.74 -3.23
C PRO A 897 0.02 -18.36 -2.12
N VAL A 898 0.65 -18.79 -1.03
CA VAL A 898 0.00 -19.31 0.17
C VAL A 898 0.43 -18.52 1.39
N SER A 899 -0.44 -18.47 2.40
CA SER A 899 -0.26 -17.61 3.58
C SER A 899 0.60 -18.25 4.70
N THR A 900 1.22 -19.40 4.46
CA THR A 900 2.02 -20.13 5.45
C THR A 900 3.12 -20.95 4.80
N TYR A 901 4.24 -21.11 5.49
CA TYR A 901 5.30 -22.03 5.10
C TYR A 901 5.01 -23.49 5.49
N LEU A 902 3.94 -23.77 6.25
CA LEU A 902 3.52 -25.11 6.65
C LEU A 902 2.84 -25.83 5.47
N VAL A 903 3.65 -26.20 4.49
CA VAL A 903 3.24 -26.79 3.23
C VAL A 903 3.78 -28.20 3.08
N HIS A 904 3.11 -29.03 2.27
CA HIS A 904 3.65 -30.37 1.99
C HIS A 904 5.00 -30.26 1.28
N GLN A 905 5.99 -30.94 1.86
CA GLN A 905 7.36 -30.96 1.35
C GLN A 905 7.36 -31.38 -0.13
N GLY A 906 8.07 -30.63 -0.97
CA GLY A 906 8.22 -30.94 -2.40
C GLY A 906 7.26 -30.25 -3.37
N TYR A 907 6.18 -29.62 -2.89
CA TYR A 907 5.16 -29.04 -3.77
C TYR A 907 5.24 -27.53 -3.93
N PHE A 908 5.90 -26.86 -2.98
CA PHE A 908 5.94 -25.42 -2.87
C PHE A 908 7.38 -24.96 -2.89
N ASP A 909 7.54 -23.85 -3.57
CA ASP A 909 8.73 -23.04 -3.55
C ASP A 909 8.64 -22.06 -2.37
N ILE A 910 9.77 -21.88 -1.69
CA ILE A 910 9.92 -21.05 -0.49
C ILE A 910 11.19 -20.24 -0.67
N PHE A 911 11.05 -18.92 -0.72
CA PHE A 911 12.18 -18.03 -0.90
C PHE A 911 12.01 -16.73 -0.13
N PHE A 912 13.12 -16.14 0.28
CA PHE A 912 13.25 -15.08 1.26
C PHE A 912 13.90 -13.85 0.63
N PRO A 913 13.53 -12.64 1.06
CA PRO A 913 14.29 -11.46 0.65
C PRO A 913 15.64 -11.41 1.39
N THR A 914 16.69 -10.95 0.71
CA THR A 914 18.00 -10.72 1.31
C THR A 914 18.16 -9.25 1.74
N ASN A 915 18.41 -9.03 3.03
CA ASN A 915 18.81 -7.71 3.54
C ASN A 915 20.32 -7.50 3.34
N PHE A 916 20.68 -6.86 2.22
CA PHE A 916 22.08 -6.67 1.81
C PHE A 916 22.90 -5.80 2.77
N GLU A 917 22.24 -4.84 3.43
CA GLU A 917 22.84 -3.95 4.40
C GLU A 917 23.24 -4.73 5.67
N VAL A 918 22.34 -5.57 6.18
CA VAL A 918 22.64 -6.47 7.31
C VAL A 918 23.67 -7.54 6.89
N LEU A 919 23.53 -8.12 5.69
CA LEU A 919 24.51 -9.07 5.15
C LEU A 919 25.92 -8.47 5.12
N LYS A 920 26.07 -7.21 4.71
CA LYS A 920 27.37 -6.52 4.70
C LYS A 920 27.98 -6.42 6.09
N ASP A 921 27.18 -6.03 7.08
CA ASP A 921 27.64 -5.87 8.46
C ASP A 921 28.04 -7.23 9.05
N VAL A 922 27.18 -8.25 8.86
CA VAL A 922 27.44 -9.62 9.33
C VAL A 922 28.63 -10.26 8.62
N TYR A 923 28.79 -10.05 7.31
CA TYR A 923 29.95 -10.53 6.56
C TYR A 923 31.24 -9.89 7.09
N SER A 924 31.21 -8.58 7.39
CA SER A 924 32.36 -7.86 7.93
C SER A 924 32.78 -8.38 9.31
N GLU A 925 31.80 -8.75 10.14
CA GLU A 925 32.01 -9.26 11.49
C GLU A 925 32.51 -10.72 11.50
N ILE A 926 31.97 -11.57 10.61
CA ILE A 926 32.24 -13.01 10.62
C ILE A 926 33.44 -13.37 9.76
N VAL A 927 33.50 -12.85 8.54
CA VAL A 927 34.46 -13.29 7.53
C VAL A 927 35.70 -12.42 7.59
N ARG A 928 35.56 -11.12 7.27
CA ARG A 928 36.64 -10.14 7.38
C ARG A 928 36.13 -8.71 7.19
N PRO A 929 36.70 -7.72 7.89
CA PRO A 929 36.40 -6.32 7.66
C PRO A 929 36.93 -5.89 6.29
N GLY A 930 36.17 -5.06 5.57
CA GLY A 930 36.61 -4.55 4.27
C GLY A 930 35.66 -3.51 3.67
N ARG A 931 36.08 -2.96 2.52
CA ARG A 931 35.22 -2.08 1.73
C ARG A 931 34.32 -2.91 0.83
N HIS A 932 33.22 -3.39 1.40
CA HIS A 932 32.21 -4.11 0.63
C HIS A 932 31.24 -3.13 -0.03
N LYS A 933 30.99 -3.35 -1.32
CA LYS A 933 30.10 -2.53 -2.13
C LYS A 933 28.76 -3.25 -2.33
N ILE A 934 27.69 -2.54 -2.01
CA ILE A 934 26.33 -2.91 -2.39
C ILE A 934 25.94 -2.00 -3.55
N SER A 935 25.39 -2.56 -4.61
CA SER A 935 24.84 -1.80 -5.73
C SER A 935 23.53 -2.42 -6.18
N THR A 936 22.61 -1.61 -6.70
CA THR A 936 21.44 -2.17 -7.40
C THR A 936 21.89 -2.95 -8.63
N GLN A 937 21.08 -3.91 -9.11
CA GLN A 937 21.36 -4.59 -10.36
C GLN A 937 21.57 -3.59 -11.50
N LYS A 938 20.73 -2.55 -11.57
CA LYS A 938 20.86 -1.47 -12.57
C LYS A 938 22.22 -0.78 -12.50
N GLU A 939 22.66 -0.36 -11.33
CA GLU A 939 23.98 0.28 -11.15
C GLU A 939 25.15 -0.64 -11.52
N PHE A 940 25.06 -1.92 -11.14
CA PHE A 940 26.08 -2.91 -11.49
C PHE A 940 26.16 -3.10 -13.01
N LEU A 941 25.02 -3.30 -13.66
CA LEU A 941 24.94 -3.52 -15.10
C LEU A 941 25.28 -2.26 -15.90
N GLN A 942 24.90 -1.07 -15.46
CA GLN A 942 25.31 0.18 -16.12
C GLN A 942 26.83 0.37 -16.10
N ARG A 943 27.52 -0.19 -15.10
CA ARG A 943 28.97 -0.09 -15.00
C ARG A 943 29.71 -1.17 -15.79
N TRP A 944 29.15 -2.38 -15.87
CA TRP A 944 29.87 -3.56 -16.38
C TRP A 944 29.26 -4.19 -17.63
N ALA A 945 28.01 -3.88 -17.98
CA ALA A 945 27.35 -4.40 -19.17
C ALA A 945 27.42 -3.40 -20.33
N GLU A 946 27.43 -3.92 -21.56
CA GLU A 946 27.22 -3.12 -22.76
C GLU A 946 25.72 -2.88 -22.97
N THR A 947 25.18 -1.92 -22.22
CA THR A 947 23.74 -1.63 -22.17
C THR A 947 23.15 -1.24 -23.52
N GLU A 948 23.97 -0.68 -24.43
CA GLU A 948 23.56 -0.34 -25.80
C GLU A 948 23.03 -1.55 -26.59
N LYS A 949 23.58 -2.74 -26.34
CA LYS A 949 23.17 -3.97 -27.03
C LYS A 949 21.84 -4.54 -26.55
N THR A 950 21.35 -4.08 -25.40
CA THR A 950 20.06 -4.49 -24.83
C THR A 950 19.01 -3.37 -24.87
N LEU A 951 19.26 -2.29 -25.62
CA LEU A 951 18.27 -1.25 -25.88
C LEU A 951 17.21 -1.71 -26.88
N THR A 952 15.96 -1.39 -26.56
CA THR A 952 14.82 -1.47 -27.48
C THR A 952 14.79 -0.25 -28.40
N LYS A 953 13.95 -0.27 -29.44
CA LYS A 953 13.80 0.86 -30.38
C LYS A 953 13.32 2.15 -29.71
N SER A 954 12.55 2.05 -28.63
CA SER A 954 12.10 3.19 -27.83
C SER A 954 13.21 3.82 -26.98
N GLY A 955 14.36 3.14 -26.85
CA GLY A 955 15.46 3.54 -25.96
C GLY A 955 15.35 2.99 -24.53
N GLU A 956 14.36 2.14 -24.25
CA GLU A 956 14.21 1.44 -22.95
C GLU A 956 15.12 0.21 -22.89
N ASN A 957 15.55 -0.20 -21.69
CA ASN A 957 16.46 -1.34 -21.51
C ASN A 957 15.86 -2.42 -20.58
N PRO A 958 15.25 -3.48 -21.15
CA PRO A 958 14.65 -4.56 -20.37
C PRO A 958 15.60 -5.21 -19.36
N MET A 959 16.90 -5.28 -19.66
CA MET A 959 17.90 -5.88 -18.76
C MET A 959 18.15 -5.06 -17.49
N LEU A 960 17.96 -3.73 -17.57
CA LEU A 960 18.11 -2.82 -16.43
C LEU A 960 16.81 -2.68 -15.61
N GLU A 961 15.65 -2.90 -16.22
CA GLU A 961 14.34 -2.57 -15.64
C GLU A 961 13.56 -3.80 -15.14
N PHE A 962 13.79 -5.00 -15.69
CA PHE A 962 12.96 -6.17 -15.36
C PHE A 962 13.19 -6.73 -13.95
N TYR A 963 14.41 -6.58 -13.41
CA TYR A 963 14.81 -7.08 -12.09
C TYR A 963 15.30 -5.93 -11.17
N GLU A 964 14.54 -4.83 -11.12
CA GLU A 964 14.87 -3.69 -10.25
C GLU A 964 14.89 -4.04 -8.75
N ASN A 965 14.25 -5.14 -8.35
CA ASN A 965 14.23 -5.64 -6.99
C ASN A 965 15.43 -6.53 -6.62
N ALA A 966 16.46 -6.62 -7.47
CA ALA A 966 17.70 -7.34 -7.20
C ALA A 966 18.87 -6.38 -6.89
N LYS A 967 19.78 -6.84 -6.03
CA LYS A 967 21.02 -6.14 -5.66
C LYS A 967 22.23 -7.04 -5.87
N PHE A 968 23.40 -6.42 -5.93
CA PHE A 968 24.71 -7.08 -5.91
C PHE A 968 25.46 -6.73 -4.63
N PHE A 969 26.13 -7.73 -4.07
CA PHE A 969 27.16 -7.58 -3.03
C PHE A 969 28.50 -7.99 -3.61
N CYS A 970 29.47 -7.08 -3.52
CA CYS A 970 30.85 -7.26 -3.97
C CYS A 970 31.78 -7.05 -2.78
N SER A 971 32.49 -8.11 -2.34
CA SER A 971 33.32 -8.06 -1.13
C SER A 971 34.70 -7.46 -1.33
#